data_AF-A0A847M9R0-F1
#
_entry.id   AF-A0A847M9R0-F1
#
_cell.length_a   1.000
_cell.length_b   1.000
_cell.length_c   1.000
_cell.angle_alpha   90.00
_cell.angle_beta   90.00
_cell.angle_gamma   90.00
#
_symmetry.space_group_name_H-M   'P 1'
#
loop_
_entity.id
_entity.type
_entity.pdbx_description
1 polymer ?
#
loop_
_entity_poly.entity_id
_entity_poly.type
_entity_poly.pdbx_seq_one_letter_code
_entity_poly.pdbx_strand_id
1 'polypeptide(L)'
;MEKVTPTRRLLPVVLGVLLLATVGAAWSSQGPAHVYFALAALDQASPAVRAIVDPNLEAYLAGAVGPDIALTVYWGQLAMGRAAPGEEAHYERSGKLINNMYSLAANDQERAFVLGWLTHWQTDCIIHPLVNRFGGYYKDDEIRHKHLEMFECAHVFNKWAGTGPLTNYVTNPAMVPARLINAAYAQTYPPGWTTGRFKDNPPKYLGEYETKINEHGVPVRELKTPPAFEVGLPSSAENMRIISQAFVDVQNTDTFSGIWASGSMYLAVKGPPPTKKEYKSLMEPIVIDKVEWEKPDRARGETTGNITITYTINDVRIFKAFADAWDSARPTVISSIASRINGLVAAPTTYTVPDWDLDEGPGGYDESIRAHTWPGFPDIKDLLVHVAIVDKKGDPVVVTGPDGITAWEPTGEWVPCPPAEPQTWGQWIGWSKQEGTKAKVWGGLAGQASLKIPVEVDISDAEPLVAELKLEFADRSDKSPYGIEAVWNGTLGPEEPELSICFLVDCSGSMGGSKIREAIAAVKQSVAATNDGKTEWALVRFGACNASVVCQFTMEAGKLQAAADRLSASGDTPLTYGIAKAVDYLVTKGRGHTGRLILLADGEDNCRERGSKGPDEASGEFRPMFIHSRDIDLLPTLPNIGVSGGAR
;
A
#
# COMPACT_ATOMS: atom_id res chain seq x y z
N MET A 1 -67.06 19.62 -13.30
CA MET A 1 -66.05 18.95 -14.15
C MET A 1 -64.86 19.91 -14.30
N GLU A 2 -63.88 19.81 -13.42
CA GLU A 2 -62.64 20.58 -13.54
C GLU A 2 -61.73 19.94 -14.60
N LYS A 3 -61.27 20.77 -15.54
CA LYS A 3 -60.29 20.38 -16.57
C LYS A 3 -58.92 20.24 -15.90
N VAL A 4 -58.54 19.01 -15.58
CA VAL A 4 -57.16 18.69 -15.16
C VAL A 4 -56.24 18.93 -16.35
N THR A 5 -55.34 19.91 -16.24
CA THR A 5 -54.33 20.23 -17.24
C THR A 5 -53.26 19.11 -17.31
N PRO A 6 -52.83 18.68 -18.52
CA PRO A 6 -51.89 17.55 -18.69
C PRO A 6 -50.53 17.72 -18.02
N THR A 7 -50.15 18.96 -17.67
CA THR A 7 -48.83 19.31 -17.12
C THR A 7 -48.58 18.76 -15.71
N ARG A 8 -49.61 18.47 -14.90
CA ARG A 8 -49.42 17.93 -13.54
C ARG A 8 -49.06 16.44 -13.49
N ARG A 9 -49.28 15.67 -14.56
CA ARG A 9 -48.86 14.25 -14.63
C ARG A 9 -47.47 14.04 -15.22
N LEU A 10 -46.97 15.00 -15.99
CA LEU A 10 -45.63 14.93 -16.60
C LEU A 10 -44.50 15.19 -15.59
N LEU A 11 -44.70 16.08 -14.63
CA LEU A 11 -43.64 16.46 -13.70
C LEU A 11 -43.16 15.33 -12.76
N PRO A 12 -44.04 14.52 -12.11
CA PRO A 12 -43.59 13.38 -11.32
C PRO A 12 -42.98 12.25 -12.18
N VAL A 13 -43.42 12.09 -13.43
CA VAL A 13 -42.83 11.11 -14.36
C VAL A 13 -41.44 11.56 -14.80
N VAL A 14 -41.25 12.85 -15.12
CA VAL A 14 -39.93 13.41 -15.47
C VAL A 14 -38.98 13.40 -14.27
N LEU A 15 -39.45 13.76 -13.06
CA LEU A 15 -38.66 13.67 -11.83
C LEU A 15 -38.31 12.22 -11.47
N GLY A 16 -39.26 11.30 -11.60
CA GLY A 16 -39.01 9.87 -11.43
C GLY A 16 -37.96 9.37 -12.42
N VAL A 17 -38.10 9.70 -13.70
CA VAL A 17 -37.16 9.30 -14.76
C VAL A 17 -35.76 9.91 -14.56
N LEU A 18 -35.65 11.17 -14.12
CA LEU A 18 -34.36 11.80 -13.78
C LEU A 18 -33.70 11.19 -12.54
N LEU A 19 -34.48 10.85 -11.50
CA LEU A 19 -33.98 10.13 -10.33
C LEU A 19 -33.54 8.70 -10.67
N LEU A 20 -34.12 8.10 -11.71
CA LEU A 20 -33.84 6.72 -12.13
C LEU A 20 -32.64 6.61 -13.09
N ALA A 21 -32.38 7.64 -13.91
CA ALA A 21 -31.21 7.71 -14.78
C ALA A 21 -29.89 7.79 -13.98
N THR A 22 -29.91 8.37 -12.79
CA THR A 22 -28.73 8.42 -11.88
C THR A 22 -28.51 7.11 -11.13
N VAL A 23 -29.53 6.26 -10.97
CA VAL A 23 -29.43 4.97 -10.28
C VAL A 23 -28.79 3.91 -11.16
N GLY A 24 -29.12 3.84 -12.46
CA GLY A 24 -28.54 2.86 -13.39
C GLY A 24 -27.04 3.01 -13.63
N ALA A 25 -26.49 4.22 -13.44
CA ALA A 25 -25.05 4.50 -13.45
C ALA A 25 -24.31 3.77 -12.32
N ALA A 26 -24.95 3.61 -11.18
CA ALA A 26 -24.25 3.30 -9.95
C ALA A 26 -23.93 1.79 -9.78
N TRP A 27 -24.24 0.98 -10.80
CA TRP A 27 -24.21 -0.49 -10.75
C TRP A 27 -23.21 -1.11 -11.72
N SER A 28 -22.70 -0.36 -12.69
CA SER A 28 -21.80 -0.82 -13.76
C SER A 28 -20.33 -0.73 -13.37
N SER A 29 -20.07 -1.14 -12.14
CA SER A 29 -18.93 -0.67 -11.38
C SER A 29 -17.61 -1.37 -11.78
N GLN A 30 -17.69 -2.45 -12.59
CA GLN A 30 -16.57 -3.29 -13.03
C GLN A 30 -15.98 -2.96 -14.43
N GLY A 31 -16.49 -1.93 -15.11
CA GLY A 31 -16.17 -1.68 -16.53
C GLY A 31 -14.68 -1.71 -16.94
N PRO A 32 -13.75 -1.07 -16.20
CA PRO A 32 -12.32 -1.05 -16.53
C PRO A 32 -11.65 -2.43 -16.61
N ALA A 33 -11.97 -3.34 -15.70
CA ALA A 33 -11.37 -4.67 -15.68
C ALA A 33 -11.85 -5.52 -16.86
N HIS A 34 -13.14 -5.45 -17.18
CA HIS A 34 -13.69 -6.11 -18.37
C HIS A 34 -13.10 -5.61 -19.68
N VAL A 35 -12.94 -4.30 -19.81
CA VAL A 35 -12.32 -3.67 -20.98
C VAL A 35 -10.86 -4.10 -21.10
N TYR A 36 -10.14 -4.18 -19.98
CA TYR A 36 -8.77 -4.69 -19.96
C TYR A 36 -8.68 -6.10 -20.51
N PHE A 37 -9.49 -7.03 -20.00
CA PHE A 37 -9.49 -8.42 -20.47
C PHE A 37 -9.93 -8.55 -21.92
N ALA A 38 -10.93 -7.77 -22.35
CA ALA A 38 -11.39 -7.74 -23.74
C ALA A 38 -10.26 -7.33 -24.70
N LEU A 39 -9.50 -6.28 -24.37
CA LEU A 39 -8.37 -5.81 -25.17
C LEU A 39 -7.21 -6.82 -25.16
N ALA A 40 -6.84 -7.33 -23.98
CA ALA A 40 -5.76 -8.31 -23.86
C ALA A 40 -6.07 -9.62 -24.60
N ALA A 41 -7.34 -10.05 -24.63
CA ALA A 41 -7.77 -11.21 -25.41
C ALA A 41 -7.80 -10.94 -26.92
N LEU A 42 -8.10 -9.70 -27.34
CA LEU A 42 -8.06 -9.30 -28.74
C LEU A 42 -6.64 -9.39 -29.33
N ASP A 43 -5.60 -9.23 -28.51
CA ASP A 43 -4.19 -9.47 -28.89
C ASP A 43 -3.89 -10.94 -29.22
N GLN A 44 -4.69 -11.87 -28.72
CA GLN A 44 -4.59 -13.30 -28.99
C GLN A 44 -5.68 -13.80 -29.97
N ALA A 45 -6.51 -12.90 -30.49
CA ALA A 45 -7.61 -13.24 -31.37
C ALA A 45 -7.13 -13.62 -32.77
N SER A 46 -7.86 -14.54 -33.41
CA SER A 46 -7.59 -14.96 -34.79
C SER A 46 -7.82 -13.81 -35.78
N PRO A 47 -7.24 -13.86 -37.00
CA PRO A 47 -7.48 -12.87 -38.03
C PRO A 47 -8.97 -12.69 -38.38
N ALA A 48 -9.77 -13.75 -38.27
CA ALA A 48 -11.22 -13.69 -38.52
C ALA A 48 -11.96 -12.87 -37.45
N VAL A 49 -11.59 -13.02 -36.18
CA VAL A 49 -12.13 -12.18 -35.10
C VAL A 49 -11.69 -10.73 -35.29
N ARG A 50 -10.40 -10.50 -35.58
CA ARG A 50 -9.87 -9.14 -35.80
C ARG A 50 -10.52 -8.42 -36.99
N ALA A 51 -10.85 -9.14 -38.07
CA ALA A 51 -11.57 -8.57 -39.20
C ALA A 51 -12.96 -8.02 -38.82
N ILE A 52 -13.61 -8.60 -37.80
CA ILE A 52 -14.88 -8.11 -37.25
C ILE A 52 -14.63 -6.97 -36.25
N VAL A 53 -13.68 -7.16 -35.32
CA VAL A 53 -13.50 -6.29 -34.16
C VAL A 53 -12.71 -5.02 -34.47
N ASP A 54 -11.62 -5.07 -35.22
CA ASP A 54 -10.75 -3.90 -35.43
C ASP A 54 -11.52 -2.70 -36.05
N PRO A 55 -12.40 -2.88 -37.06
CA PRO A 55 -13.23 -1.80 -37.59
C PRO A 55 -14.38 -1.37 -36.67
N ASN A 56 -14.72 -2.19 -35.67
CA ASN A 56 -15.88 -2.03 -34.79
C ASN A 56 -15.49 -2.05 -33.31
N LEU A 57 -14.29 -1.54 -32.98
CA LEU A 57 -13.70 -1.67 -31.66
C LEU A 57 -14.58 -1.06 -30.56
N GLU A 58 -15.22 0.08 -30.82
CA GLU A 58 -16.13 0.71 -29.84
C GLU A 58 -17.32 -0.19 -29.49
N ALA A 59 -17.86 -0.94 -30.46
CA ALA A 59 -18.95 -1.88 -30.23
C ALA A 59 -18.47 -3.11 -29.44
N TYR A 60 -17.30 -3.64 -29.76
CA TYR A 60 -16.68 -4.70 -28.96
C TYR A 60 -16.47 -4.28 -27.51
N LEU A 61 -15.89 -3.10 -27.27
CA LEU A 61 -15.69 -2.63 -25.90
C LEU A 61 -17.01 -2.28 -25.20
N ALA A 62 -18.02 -1.78 -25.91
CA ALA A 62 -19.36 -1.60 -25.36
C ALA A 62 -20.01 -2.93 -24.95
N GLY A 63 -19.77 -3.99 -25.73
CA GLY A 63 -20.14 -5.35 -25.38
C GLY A 63 -19.44 -5.85 -24.12
N ALA A 64 -18.15 -5.54 -23.95
CA ALA A 64 -17.36 -5.94 -22.78
C ALA A 64 -17.89 -5.36 -21.46
N VAL A 65 -18.71 -4.32 -21.50
CA VAL A 65 -19.41 -3.80 -20.30
C VAL A 65 -20.93 -4.03 -20.42
N GLY A 66 -21.36 -4.71 -21.48
CA GLY A 66 -22.74 -4.87 -21.92
C GLY A 66 -23.67 -5.50 -20.89
N PRO A 67 -23.33 -6.62 -20.24
CA PRO A 67 -24.19 -7.26 -19.24
C PRO A 67 -24.52 -6.35 -18.05
N ASP A 68 -23.53 -5.62 -17.55
CA ASP A 68 -23.69 -4.60 -16.51
C ASP A 68 -24.45 -3.36 -16.99
N ILE A 69 -24.25 -2.95 -18.24
CA ILE A 69 -24.98 -1.82 -18.86
C ILE A 69 -26.41 -2.20 -19.24
N ALA A 70 -26.70 -3.49 -19.41
CA ALA A 70 -28.01 -3.99 -19.81
C ALA A 70 -29.11 -3.69 -18.78
N LEU A 71 -28.72 -3.19 -17.59
CA LEU A 71 -29.56 -2.42 -16.67
C LEU A 71 -30.31 -1.23 -17.33
N THR A 72 -29.97 -0.85 -18.56
CA THR A 72 -30.70 0.17 -19.33
C THR A 72 -31.62 -0.33 -20.42
N VAL A 73 -31.40 -1.55 -20.90
CA VAL A 73 -32.46 -2.31 -21.56
C VAL A 73 -33.44 -2.90 -20.53
N TYR A 74 -33.06 -2.92 -19.23
CA TYR A 74 -33.90 -3.34 -18.09
C TYR A 74 -35.26 -2.69 -18.08
N TRP A 75 -35.41 -1.43 -18.51
CA TRP A 75 -36.73 -0.80 -18.64
C TRP A 75 -37.54 -1.38 -19.79
N GLY A 76 -36.91 -1.66 -20.93
CA GLY A 76 -37.54 -2.41 -22.00
C GLY A 76 -37.92 -3.82 -21.55
N GLN A 77 -37.06 -4.48 -20.78
CA GLN A 77 -37.27 -5.84 -20.27
C GLN A 77 -38.34 -5.89 -19.16
N LEU A 78 -38.36 -4.95 -18.22
CA LEU A 78 -39.41 -4.76 -17.22
C LEU A 78 -40.74 -4.41 -17.88
N ALA A 79 -40.74 -3.53 -18.88
CA ALA A 79 -41.93 -3.23 -19.67
C ALA A 79 -42.43 -4.46 -20.45
N MET A 80 -41.54 -5.43 -20.74
CA MET A 80 -41.87 -6.74 -21.30
C MET A 80 -42.16 -7.80 -20.21
N GLY A 81 -42.25 -7.41 -18.92
CA GLY A 81 -42.64 -8.27 -17.81
C GLY A 81 -41.51 -9.14 -17.23
N ARG A 82 -40.23 -8.80 -17.47
CA ARG A 82 -39.10 -9.54 -16.89
C ARG A 82 -38.70 -9.03 -15.52
N ALA A 83 -38.50 -9.94 -14.58
CA ALA A 83 -38.19 -9.61 -13.20
C ALA A 83 -36.70 -9.27 -12.97
N ALA A 84 -35.77 -9.94 -13.66
CA ALA A 84 -34.35 -9.86 -13.34
C ALA A 84 -33.40 -10.10 -14.54
N PRO A 85 -33.47 -9.28 -15.62
CA PRO A 85 -32.61 -9.49 -16.80
C PRO A 85 -31.11 -9.38 -16.50
N GLY A 86 -30.71 -8.64 -15.46
CA GLY A 86 -29.30 -8.63 -15.01
C GLY A 86 -28.86 -10.00 -14.51
N GLU A 87 -29.70 -10.68 -13.72
CA GLU A 87 -29.37 -12.03 -13.25
C GLU A 87 -29.46 -13.05 -14.38
N GLU A 88 -30.44 -12.91 -15.28
CA GLU A 88 -30.52 -13.73 -16.49
C GLU A 88 -29.23 -13.62 -17.32
N ALA A 89 -28.69 -12.40 -17.50
CA ALA A 89 -27.44 -12.17 -18.23
C ALA A 89 -26.24 -12.93 -17.65
N HIS A 90 -26.17 -13.02 -16.31
CA HIS A 90 -24.98 -13.46 -15.59
C HIS A 90 -25.07 -14.92 -15.09
N TYR A 91 -26.26 -15.40 -14.73
CA TYR A 91 -26.43 -16.66 -14.00
C TYR A 91 -27.23 -17.71 -14.74
N GLU A 92 -28.12 -17.34 -15.65
CA GLU A 92 -29.07 -18.28 -16.26
C GLU A 92 -28.98 -18.26 -17.78
N ARG A 93 -28.57 -19.36 -18.40
CA ARG A 93 -28.58 -19.49 -19.87
C ARG A 93 -27.75 -18.40 -20.60
N SER A 94 -26.73 -17.87 -19.94
CA SER A 94 -25.89 -16.78 -20.46
C SER A 94 -25.18 -17.14 -21.76
N GLY A 95 -24.68 -18.37 -21.88
CA GLY A 95 -24.08 -18.88 -23.11
C GLY A 95 -25.08 -18.98 -24.24
N LYS A 96 -26.28 -19.51 -23.95
CA LYS A 96 -27.39 -19.53 -24.91
C LYS A 96 -27.81 -18.12 -25.33
N LEU A 97 -27.85 -17.16 -24.41
CA LEU A 97 -28.12 -15.75 -24.72
C LEU A 97 -27.08 -15.19 -25.70
N ILE A 98 -25.79 -15.43 -25.44
CA ILE A 98 -24.68 -15.01 -26.32
C ILE A 98 -24.80 -15.65 -27.70
N ASN A 99 -25.05 -16.96 -27.78
CA ASN A 99 -25.27 -17.66 -29.05
C ASN A 99 -26.45 -17.07 -29.83
N ASN A 100 -27.58 -16.80 -29.15
CA ASN A 100 -28.75 -16.19 -29.78
C ASN A 100 -28.44 -14.78 -30.28
N MET A 101 -27.76 -13.93 -29.50
CA MET A 101 -27.32 -12.62 -29.95
C MET A 101 -26.40 -12.73 -31.18
N TYR A 102 -25.44 -13.65 -31.18
CA TYR A 102 -24.53 -13.79 -32.32
C TYR A 102 -25.27 -14.23 -33.59
N SER A 103 -26.22 -15.16 -33.46
CA SER A 103 -27.03 -15.67 -34.58
C SER A 103 -27.97 -14.61 -35.18
N LEU A 104 -28.44 -13.68 -34.34
CA LEU A 104 -29.36 -12.61 -34.70
C LEU A 104 -28.65 -11.35 -35.20
N ALA A 105 -27.34 -11.23 -34.99
CA ALA A 105 -26.57 -10.05 -35.37
C ALA A 105 -26.62 -9.83 -36.89
N ALA A 106 -27.11 -8.65 -37.29
CA ALA A 106 -27.34 -8.28 -38.68
C ALA A 106 -26.08 -7.81 -39.42
N ASN A 107 -25.05 -7.37 -38.68
CA ASN A 107 -23.82 -6.83 -39.23
C ASN A 107 -22.62 -7.06 -38.29
N ASP A 108 -21.42 -6.73 -38.76
CA ASP A 108 -20.18 -6.96 -37.99
C ASP A 108 -20.06 -6.05 -36.77
N GLN A 109 -20.70 -4.88 -36.75
CA GLN A 109 -20.76 -4.03 -35.56
C GLN A 109 -21.54 -4.71 -34.42
N GLU A 110 -22.70 -5.28 -34.75
CA GLU A 110 -23.48 -6.09 -33.81
C GLU A 110 -22.73 -7.35 -33.37
N ARG A 111 -22.04 -8.04 -34.29
CA ARG A 111 -21.20 -9.20 -33.93
C ARG A 111 -20.05 -8.80 -33.01
N ALA A 112 -19.39 -7.67 -33.26
CA ALA A 112 -18.35 -7.14 -32.40
C ALA A 112 -18.89 -6.90 -30.98
N PHE A 113 -20.07 -6.28 -30.85
CA PHE A 113 -20.75 -6.13 -29.56
C PHE A 113 -20.98 -7.47 -28.85
N VAL A 114 -21.46 -8.50 -29.56
CA VAL A 114 -21.67 -9.82 -28.95
C VAL A 114 -20.37 -10.48 -28.52
N LEU A 115 -19.29 -10.32 -29.30
CA LEU A 115 -17.97 -10.81 -28.92
C LEU A 115 -17.45 -10.11 -27.66
N GLY A 116 -17.74 -8.82 -27.48
CA GLY A 116 -17.50 -8.11 -26.24
C GLY A 116 -18.33 -8.65 -25.08
N TRP A 117 -19.62 -8.90 -25.28
CA TRP A 117 -20.48 -9.48 -24.25
C TRP A 117 -19.95 -10.83 -23.77
N LEU A 118 -19.44 -11.65 -24.70
CA LEU A 118 -18.78 -12.90 -24.38
C LEU A 118 -17.52 -12.70 -23.54
N THR A 119 -16.73 -11.64 -23.75
CA THR A 119 -15.54 -11.37 -22.92
C THR A 119 -15.92 -10.99 -21.50
N HIS A 120 -16.98 -10.21 -21.31
CA HIS A 120 -17.51 -9.87 -19.99
C HIS A 120 -17.90 -11.13 -19.22
N TRP A 121 -18.86 -11.89 -19.77
CA TRP A 121 -19.36 -13.11 -19.13
C TRP A 121 -18.24 -14.11 -18.81
N GLN A 122 -17.26 -14.25 -19.72
CA GLN A 122 -16.14 -15.16 -19.50
C GLN A 122 -15.15 -14.64 -18.44
N THR A 123 -14.99 -13.33 -18.32
CA THR A 123 -14.21 -12.70 -17.23
C THR A 123 -14.87 -13.04 -15.90
N ASP A 124 -16.16 -12.77 -15.80
CA ASP A 124 -16.92 -13.01 -14.60
C ASP A 124 -16.88 -14.46 -14.13
N CYS A 125 -17.08 -15.41 -15.04
CA CYS A 125 -17.04 -16.84 -14.71
C CYS A 125 -15.71 -17.29 -14.08
N ILE A 126 -14.64 -16.50 -14.20
CA ILE A 126 -13.33 -16.82 -13.61
C ILE A 126 -13.01 -15.89 -12.43
N ILE A 127 -13.36 -14.60 -12.52
CA ILE A 127 -13.03 -13.61 -11.51
C ILE A 127 -14.03 -13.60 -10.35
N HIS A 128 -15.32 -13.80 -10.58
CA HIS A 128 -16.30 -13.83 -9.49
C HIS A 128 -16.06 -14.94 -8.46
N PRO A 129 -15.59 -16.15 -8.83
CA PRO A 129 -15.11 -17.12 -7.83
C PRO A 129 -14.04 -16.54 -6.89
N LEU A 130 -13.16 -15.66 -7.38
CA LEU A 130 -12.19 -14.94 -6.54
C LEU A 130 -12.88 -13.86 -5.70
N VAL A 131 -13.76 -13.04 -6.28
CA VAL A 131 -14.53 -12.03 -5.54
C VAL A 131 -15.34 -12.69 -4.41
N ASN A 132 -15.99 -13.81 -4.69
CA ASN A 132 -16.73 -14.63 -3.75
C ASN A 132 -15.81 -15.20 -2.66
N ARG A 133 -14.62 -15.69 -3.03
CA ARG A 133 -13.62 -16.18 -2.06
C ARG A 133 -13.14 -15.10 -1.10
N PHE A 134 -12.90 -13.88 -1.57
CA PHE A 134 -12.31 -12.80 -0.76
C PHE A 134 -13.35 -11.86 -0.11
N GLY A 135 -14.58 -11.85 -0.62
CA GLY A 135 -15.62 -10.90 -0.22
C GLY A 135 -16.98 -11.50 0.09
N GLY A 136 -17.13 -12.81 -0.08
CA GLY A 136 -18.42 -13.49 0.04
C GLY A 136 -19.29 -13.31 -1.21
N TYR A 137 -20.33 -14.12 -1.29
CA TYR A 137 -21.32 -14.00 -2.35
C TYR A 137 -22.07 -12.68 -2.24
N TYR A 138 -22.43 -12.10 -3.38
CA TYR A 138 -23.16 -10.84 -3.46
C TYR A 138 -24.43 -10.81 -2.59
N LYS A 139 -25.16 -11.93 -2.56
CA LYS A 139 -26.39 -12.09 -1.75
C LYS A 139 -26.16 -12.13 -0.23
N ASP A 140 -24.94 -12.50 0.19
CA ASP A 140 -24.57 -12.68 1.60
C ASP A 140 -23.90 -11.41 2.15
N ASP A 141 -23.03 -10.75 1.36
CA ASP A 141 -22.39 -9.47 1.71
C ASP A 141 -22.17 -8.58 0.48
N GLU A 142 -23.26 -7.96 0.02
CA GLU A 142 -23.29 -7.02 -1.09
C GLU A 142 -22.22 -5.91 -0.97
N ILE A 143 -21.94 -5.46 0.26
CA ILE A 143 -21.07 -4.31 0.50
C ILE A 143 -19.63 -4.68 0.17
N ARG A 144 -19.13 -5.75 0.79
CA ARG A 144 -17.75 -6.20 0.61
C ARG A 144 -17.51 -6.70 -0.80
N HIS A 145 -18.47 -7.43 -1.37
CA HIS A 145 -18.41 -7.89 -2.76
C HIS A 145 -18.16 -6.73 -3.71
N LYS A 146 -18.98 -5.68 -3.62
CA LYS A 146 -18.81 -4.44 -4.41
C LYS A 146 -17.47 -3.75 -4.18
N HIS A 147 -16.89 -3.81 -2.98
CA HIS A 147 -15.55 -3.23 -2.78
C HIS A 147 -14.45 -3.97 -3.50
N LEU A 148 -14.54 -5.30 -3.57
CA LEU A 148 -13.56 -6.07 -4.30
C LEU A 148 -13.66 -5.84 -5.80
N GLU A 149 -14.88 -5.73 -6.32
CA GLU A 149 -15.13 -5.29 -7.70
C GLU A 149 -14.52 -3.89 -7.98
N MET A 150 -14.61 -2.96 -7.01
CA MET A 150 -14.02 -1.61 -7.14
C MET A 150 -12.51 -1.64 -7.03
N PHE A 151 -12.03 -2.47 -6.12
CA PHE A 151 -10.62 -2.67 -5.91
C PHE A 151 -9.98 -3.33 -7.14
N GLU A 152 -10.65 -4.28 -7.79
CA GLU A 152 -10.24 -4.86 -9.07
C GLU A 152 -10.03 -3.78 -10.12
N CYS A 153 -11.00 -2.88 -10.31
CA CYS A 153 -10.86 -1.76 -11.23
C CYS A 153 -9.66 -0.87 -10.89
N ALA A 154 -9.49 -0.53 -9.61
CA ALA A 154 -8.35 0.25 -9.15
C ALA A 154 -7.01 -0.48 -9.37
N HIS A 155 -6.97 -1.80 -9.16
CA HIS A 155 -5.80 -2.63 -9.39
C HIS A 155 -5.41 -2.64 -10.87
N VAL A 156 -6.39 -2.81 -11.77
CA VAL A 156 -6.19 -2.71 -13.22
C VAL A 156 -5.62 -1.35 -13.61
N PHE A 157 -6.15 -0.25 -13.07
CA PHE A 157 -5.63 1.08 -13.37
C PHE A 157 -4.19 1.26 -12.85
N ASN A 158 -3.93 0.95 -11.59
CA ASN A 158 -2.62 1.22 -10.98
C ASN A 158 -1.51 0.35 -11.57
N LYS A 159 -1.81 -0.90 -11.90
CA LYS A 159 -0.81 -1.86 -12.36
C LYS A 159 -0.69 -1.92 -13.88
N TRP A 160 -1.80 -1.73 -14.61
CA TRP A 160 -1.86 -2.03 -16.04
C TRP A 160 -2.26 -0.85 -16.92
N ALA A 161 -2.81 0.27 -16.41
CA ALA A 161 -3.19 1.40 -17.27
C ALA A 161 -2.00 2.08 -17.97
N GLY A 162 -0.79 1.98 -17.43
CA GLY A 162 0.44 2.46 -18.09
C GLY A 162 0.84 1.65 -19.34
N THR A 163 0.15 0.55 -19.65
CA THR A 163 0.52 -0.40 -20.70
C THR A 163 -0.42 -0.42 -21.92
N GLY A 164 -1.47 0.42 -21.98
CA GLY A 164 -2.44 0.30 -23.09
C GLY A 164 -3.67 1.22 -23.08
N PRO A 165 -4.71 0.88 -23.89
CA PRO A 165 -5.84 1.75 -24.28
C PRO A 165 -6.79 2.21 -23.17
N LEU A 166 -6.58 1.77 -21.92
CA LEU A 166 -7.47 2.06 -20.79
C LEU A 166 -7.51 3.55 -20.42
N THR A 167 -6.46 4.31 -20.71
CA THR A 167 -6.35 5.73 -20.29
C THR A 167 -7.36 6.65 -20.99
N ASN A 168 -7.97 6.23 -22.10
CA ASN A 168 -8.90 7.03 -22.90
C ASN A 168 -10.23 6.31 -23.14
N TYR A 169 -10.53 5.23 -22.41
CA TYR A 169 -11.71 4.44 -22.73
C TYR A 169 -13.00 5.10 -22.27
N VAL A 170 -13.87 5.36 -23.25
CA VAL A 170 -15.23 5.84 -23.07
C VAL A 170 -16.15 4.94 -23.87
N THR A 171 -17.10 4.29 -23.20
CA THR A 171 -18.14 3.49 -23.86
C THR A 171 -19.05 4.40 -24.66
N ASN A 172 -19.14 4.22 -25.97
CA ASN A 172 -20.06 4.98 -26.82
C ASN A 172 -21.47 4.38 -26.73
N PRO A 173 -22.48 5.11 -26.21
CA PRO A 173 -23.85 4.62 -26.10
C PRO A 173 -24.48 4.14 -27.40
N ALA A 174 -24.11 4.78 -28.50
CA ALA A 174 -24.64 4.46 -29.82
C ALA A 174 -24.27 3.03 -30.27
N MET A 175 -23.30 2.41 -29.59
CA MET A 175 -22.81 1.08 -29.91
C MET A 175 -23.57 -0.06 -29.22
N VAL A 176 -24.56 0.25 -28.36
CA VAL A 176 -25.38 -0.78 -27.68
C VAL A 176 -26.59 -1.15 -28.56
N PRO A 177 -26.65 -2.37 -29.15
CA PRO A 177 -27.71 -2.74 -30.09
C PRO A 177 -28.96 -3.23 -29.34
N ALA A 178 -29.74 -2.31 -28.76
CA ALA A 178 -30.90 -2.64 -27.93
C ALA A 178 -31.92 -3.58 -28.61
N ARG A 179 -32.10 -3.45 -29.94
CA ARG A 179 -32.99 -4.35 -30.72
C ARG A 179 -32.48 -5.79 -30.72
N LEU A 180 -31.18 -5.97 -30.94
CA LEU A 180 -30.53 -7.28 -30.92
C LEU A 180 -30.66 -7.93 -29.54
N ILE A 181 -30.33 -7.19 -28.49
CA ILE A 181 -30.40 -7.66 -27.11
C ILE A 181 -31.83 -8.12 -26.81
N ASN A 182 -32.83 -7.28 -27.07
CA ASN A 182 -34.24 -7.62 -26.80
C ASN A 182 -34.70 -8.88 -27.57
N ALA A 183 -34.32 -9.01 -28.84
CA ALA A 183 -34.67 -10.18 -29.65
C ALA A 183 -34.02 -11.46 -29.11
N ALA A 184 -32.74 -11.40 -28.73
CA ALA A 184 -32.02 -12.54 -28.17
C ALA A 184 -32.56 -12.96 -26.80
N TYR A 185 -32.90 -11.99 -25.94
CA TYR A 185 -33.56 -12.27 -24.67
C TYR A 185 -34.90 -12.97 -24.90
N ALA A 186 -35.74 -12.48 -25.82
CA ALA A 186 -37.03 -13.10 -26.13
C ALA A 186 -36.91 -14.55 -26.61
N GLN A 187 -35.83 -14.89 -27.35
CA GLN A 187 -35.54 -16.27 -27.76
C GLN A 187 -34.98 -17.13 -26.63
N THR A 188 -34.17 -16.55 -25.74
CA THR A 188 -33.48 -17.30 -24.67
C THR A 188 -34.42 -17.63 -23.52
N TYR A 189 -35.28 -16.66 -23.18
CA TYR A 189 -36.25 -16.75 -22.10
C TYR A 189 -37.63 -16.35 -22.64
N PRO A 190 -38.42 -17.33 -23.09
CA PRO A 190 -39.74 -17.06 -23.64
C PRO A 190 -40.73 -16.59 -22.55
N PRO A 191 -41.88 -15.99 -22.94
CA PRO A 191 -42.91 -15.58 -21.99
C PRO A 191 -43.30 -16.72 -21.03
N GLY A 192 -43.38 -16.42 -19.73
CA GLY A 192 -43.64 -17.41 -18.68
C GLY A 192 -42.38 -18.08 -18.13
N TRP A 193 -41.18 -17.74 -18.62
CA TRP A 193 -39.94 -18.10 -17.95
C TRP A 193 -39.89 -17.45 -16.56
N THR A 194 -39.63 -18.26 -15.54
CA THR A 194 -39.33 -17.81 -14.18
C THR A 194 -37.93 -18.27 -13.86
N THR A 195 -37.08 -17.37 -13.38
CA THR A 195 -35.72 -17.70 -12.95
C THR A 195 -35.76 -18.79 -11.89
N GLY A 196 -34.93 -19.83 -12.06
CA GLY A 196 -34.88 -20.98 -11.16
C GLY A 196 -34.38 -20.58 -9.77
N ARG A 197 -33.48 -19.58 -9.71
CA ARG A 197 -32.93 -19.01 -8.47
C ARG A 197 -33.98 -18.32 -7.58
N PHE A 198 -35.08 -17.83 -8.13
CA PHE A 198 -36.07 -17.00 -7.41
C PHE A 198 -37.47 -17.59 -7.36
N LYS A 199 -37.67 -18.80 -7.88
CA LYS A 199 -38.96 -19.50 -7.82
C LYS A 199 -39.49 -19.62 -6.38
N ASP A 200 -38.58 -19.74 -5.42
CA ASP A 200 -38.89 -19.91 -4.00
C ASP A 200 -38.71 -18.63 -3.16
N ASN A 201 -38.14 -17.56 -3.73
CA ASN A 201 -37.83 -16.35 -2.97
C ASN A 201 -37.72 -15.11 -3.88
N PRO A 202 -38.83 -14.60 -4.46
CA PRO A 202 -38.80 -13.48 -5.40
C PRO A 202 -38.09 -12.25 -4.78
N PRO A 203 -37.31 -11.47 -5.56
CA PRO A 203 -36.59 -10.32 -5.04
C PRO A 203 -37.53 -9.39 -4.25
N LYS A 204 -37.17 -9.06 -3.00
CA LYS A 204 -37.96 -8.15 -2.13
C LYS A 204 -38.34 -6.83 -2.83
N TYR A 205 -37.51 -6.37 -3.75
CA TYR A 205 -37.72 -5.15 -4.52
C TYR A 205 -38.98 -5.20 -5.40
N LEU A 206 -39.41 -6.36 -5.90
CA LEU A 206 -40.65 -6.42 -6.72
C LEU A 206 -41.88 -5.98 -5.93
N GLY A 207 -41.99 -6.39 -4.67
CA GLY A 207 -43.08 -5.96 -3.79
C GLY A 207 -43.06 -4.46 -3.52
N GLU A 208 -41.89 -3.87 -3.31
CA GLU A 208 -41.76 -2.42 -3.08
C GLU A 208 -42.00 -1.58 -4.33
N TYR A 209 -41.59 -2.05 -5.52
CA TYR A 209 -41.80 -1.35 -6.79
C TYR A 209 -43.24 -1.50 -7.29
N GLU A 210 -43.85 -2.68 -7.20
CA GLU A 210 -45.28 -2.85 -7.52
C GLU A 210 -46.16 -2.00 -6.60
N THR A 211 -45.82 -1.92 -5.30
CA THR A 211 -46.55 -1.06 -4.36
C THR A 211 -46.42 0.42 -4.74
N LYS A 212 -45.20 0.90 -5.03
CA LYS A 212 -44.97 2.31 -5.45
C LYS A 212 -45.60 2.67 -6.80
N ILE A 213 -45.63 1.74 -7.76
CA ILE A 213 -46.28 1.96 -9.07
C ILE A 213 -47.81 1.98 -8.92
N ASN A 214 -48.36 1.10 -8.09
CA ASN A 214 -49.78 1.05 -7.79
C ASN A 214 -50.26 2.25 -6.96
N GLU A 215 -49.43 2.77 -6.04
CA GLU A 215 -49.69 4.02 -5.29
C GLU A 215 -49.84 5.26 -6.21
N HIS A 216 -49.23 5.22 -7.40
CA HIS A 216 -49.37 6.27 -8.41
C HIS A 216 -50.48 6.00 -9.46
N GLY A 217 -51.27 4.93 -9.29
CA GLY A 217 -52.46 4.65 -10.09
C GLY A 217 -52.17 4.31 -11.56
N VAL A 218 -50.99 3.78 -11.87
CA VAL A 218 -50.65 3.30 -13.22
C VAL A 218 -50.68 1.77 -13.22
N PRO A 219 -51.70 1.11 -13.79
CA PRO A 219 -51.72 -0.33 -13.91
C PRO A 219 -50.59 -0.78 -14.84
N VAL A 220 -49.68 -1.62 -14.34
CA VAL A 220 -48.51 -2.15 -15.09
C VAL A 220 -48.91 -2.78 -16.44
N ARG A 221 -50.13 -3.34 -16.52
CA ARG A 221 -50.68 -3.97 -17.74
C ARG A 221 -51.13 -3.00 -18.85
N GLU A 222 -51.23 -1.70 -18.58
CA GLU A 222 -51.69 -0.71 -19.58
C GLU A 222 -50.58 0.10 -20.25
N LEU A 223 -49.31 -0.16 -19.90
CA LEU A 223 -48.16 0.40 -20.60
C LEU A 223 -48.02 -0.24 -21.99
N LYS A 224 -48.88 0.16 -22.94
CA LYS A 224 -48.61 -0.01 -24.37
C LYS A 224 -47.25 0.64 -24.63
N THR A 225 -46.31 -0.14 -25.17
CA THR A 225 -44.96 0.28 -25.59
C THR A 225 -44.93 1.77 -25.96
N PRO A 226 -44.28 2.65 -25.16
CA PRO A 226 -44.20 4.05 -25.50
C PRO A 226 -43.50 4.19 -26.85
N PRO A 227 -44.03 4.98 -27.79
CA PRO A 227 -43.30 5.34 -28.99
C PRO A 227 -42.09 6.16 -28.54
N ALA A 228 -40.90 5.57 -28.74
CA ALA A 228 -39.58 6.19 -28.63
C ALA A 228 -39.27 6.92 -27.30
N PHE A 229 -38.36 6.31 -26.53
CA PHE A 229 -37.49 6.98 -25.57
C PHE A 229 -36.52 7.95 -26.31
N GLU A 230 -37.08 8.99 -26.96
CA GLU A 230 -36.37 10.09 -27.62
C GLU A 230 -36.21 11.32 -26.70
N VAL A 231 -36.47 11.16 -25.40
CA VAL A 231 -36.22 12.21 -24.43
C VAL A 231 -34.73 12.18 -24.11
N GLY A 232 -34.00 13.24 -24.51
CA GLY A 232 -32.54 13.41 -24.39
C GLY A 232 -32.00 13.37 -22.96
N LEU A 233 -32.17 12.25 -22.28
CA LEU A 233 -31.50 11.90 -21.04
C LEU A 233 -30.05 11.51 -21.37
N PRO A 234 -29.10 11.71 -20.44
CA PRO A 234 -27.84 11.00 -20.50
C PRO A 234 -28.16 9.50 -20.58
N SER A 235 -27.79 8.88 -21.69
CA SER A 235 -27.87 7.43 -21.80
C SER A 235 -26.99 6.81 -20.71
N SER A 236 -27.26 5.57 -20.29
CA SER A 236 -26.35 4.82 -19.40
C SER A 236 -24.91 4.84 -19.82
N ALA A 237 -24.66 4.88 -21.13
CA ALA A 237 -23.30 4.91 -21.60
C ALA A 237 -22.67 6.31 -21.47
N GLU A 238 -23.46 7.39 -21.40
CA GLU A 238 -22.97 8.69 -20.91
C GLU A 238 -22.66 8.62 -19.41
N ASN A 239 -23.45 7.90 -18.63
CA ASN A 239 -23.11 7.62 -17.23
C ASN A 239 -21.83 6.76 -17.12
N MET A 240 -21.64 5.74 -17.96
CA MET A 240 -20.42 4.96 -17.99
C MET A 240 -19.21 5.78 -18.40
N ARG A 241 -19.37 6.66 -19.39
CA ARG A 241 -18.34 7.64 -19.73
C ARG A 241 -17.94 8.44 -18.51
N ILE A 242 -18.93 8.95 -17.79
CA ILE A 242 -18.75 9.71 -16.55
C ILE A 242 -18.04 8.87 -15.48
N ILE A 243 -18.39 7.60 -15.32
CA ILE A 243 -17.81 6.68 -14.34
C ILE A 243 -16.38 6.33 -14.68
N SER A 244 -16.14 5.86 -15.90
CA SER A 244 -14.81 5.54 -16.41
C SER A 244 -13.89 6.76 -16.31
N GLN A 245 -14.39 7.95 -16.67
CA GLN A 245 -13.65 9.20 -16.48
C GLN A 245 -13.40 9.49 -15.00
N ALA A 246 -14.38 9.28 -14.12
CA ALA A 246 -14.21 9.48 -12.69
C ALA A 246 -13.20 8.51 -12.07
N PHE A 247 -13.09 7.27 -12.58
CA PHE A 247 -12.02 6.34 -12.20
C PHE A 247 -10.66 6.87 -12.66
N VAL A 248 -10.54 7.30 -13.92
CA VAL A 248 -9.32 7.92 -14.46
C VAL A 248 -8.90 9.13 -13.61
N ASP A 249 -9.85 9.99 -13.26
CA ASP A 249 -9.61 11.21 -12.48
C ASP A 249 -9.18 10.90 -11.04
N VAL A 250 -9.81 9.92 -10.36
CA VAL A 250 -9.43 9.48 -9.01
C VAL A 250 -8.01 8.91 -8.99
N GLN A 251 -7.63 8.14 -10.01
CA GLN A 251 -6.29 7.55 -10.09
C GLN A 251 -5.21 8.57 -10.47
N ASN A 252 -5.57 9.66 -11.15
CA ASN A 252 -4.64 10.71 -11.55
C ASN A 252 -4.46 11.80 -10.50
N THR A 253 -5.49 12.11 -9.72
CA THR A 253 -5.48 13.28 -8.81
C THR A 253 -5.31 12.92 -7.34
N ASP A 254 -5.28 11.63 -6.97
CA ASP A 254 -5.29 11.16 -5.58
C ASP A 254 -6.45 11.73 -4.74
N THR A 255 -7.50 12.27 -5.38
CA THR A 255 -8.63 12.92 -4.71
C THR A 255 -9.95 12.55 -5.35
N PHE A 256 -10.99 12.43 -4.52
CA PHE A 256 -12.37 12.28 -4.98
C PHE A 256 -12.95 13.65 -5.36
N SER A 257 -12.47 14.25 -6.45
CA SER A 257 -13.10 15.47 -6.99
C SER A 257 -14.19 15.12 -8.03
N GLY A 258 -15.33 15.82 -8.03
CA GLY A 258 -16.34 15.71 -9.09
C GLY A 258 -17.48 14.72 -8.80
N ILE A 259 -17.81 13.86 -9.78
CA ILE A 259 -19.01 13.00 -9.80
C ILE A 259 -19.21 12.11 -8.55
N TRP A 260 -18.14 11.70 -7.86
CA TRP A 260 -18.25 10.96 -6.60
C TRP A 260 -18.89 11.78 -5.46
N ALA A 261 -18.79 13.11 -5.50
CA ALA A 261 -19.49 14.01 -4.58
C ALA A 261 -21.00 14.13 -4.88
N SER A 262 -21.47 13.64 -6.04
CA SER A 262 -22.89 13.73 -6.43
C SER A 262 -23.81 12.72 -5.70
N GLY A 263 -23.28 11.93 -4.77
CA GLY A 263 -24.05 11.06 -3.85
C GLY A 263 -24.64 9.79 -4.48
N SER A 264 -25.00 9.81 -5.76
CA SER A 264 -25.65 8.69 -6.46
C SER A 264 -24.78 7.42 -6.53
N MET A 265 -23.49 7.54 -6.90
CA MET A 265 -22.56 6.40 -6.87
C MET A 265 -22.18 5.96 -5.46
N TYR A 266 -21.99 6.93 -4.56
CA TYR A 266 -21.70 6.65 -3.15
C TYR A 266 -22.80 5.80 -2.50
N LEU A 267 -24.07 6.02 -2.90
CA LEU A 267 -25.22 5.29 -2.38
C LEU A 267 -25.34 3.85 -2.91
N ALA A 268 -24.95 3.56 -4.15
CA ALA A 268 -25.09 2.21 -4.71
C ALA A 268 -23.86 1.30 -4.50
N VAL A 269 -22.67 1.89 -4.48
CA VAL A 269 -21.40 1.19 -4.25
C VAL A 269 -21.00 1.22 -2.76
N LYS A 270 -21.77 1.97 -1.96
CA LYS A 270 -21.61 2.19 -0.51
C LYS A 270 -20.25 2.81 -0.13
N GLY A 271 -19.51 3.35 -1.09
CA GLY A 271 -18.28 4.12 -0.93
C GLY A 271 -17.45 4.13 -2.23
N PRO A 272 -16.41 4.98 -2.32
CA PRO A 272 -15.66 5.14 -3.56
C PRO A 272 -14.54 4.09 -3.72
N PRO A 273 -14.02 3.86 -4.94
CA PRO A 273 -12.82 3.03 -5.16
C PRO A 273 -11.61 3.65 -4.45
N PRO A 274 -10.58 2.87 -4.07
CA PRO A 274 -9.41 3.43 -3.41
C PRO A 274 -8.69 4.44 -4.33
N THR A 275 -8.30 5.59 -3.76
CA THR A 275 -7.32 6.50 -4.37
C THR A 275 -6.01 5.77 -4.64
N LYS A 276 -5.13 6.31 -5.48
CA LYS A 276 -3.83 5.69 -5.76
C LYS A 276 -2.96 5.60 -4.49
N LYS A 277 -3.00 6.61 -3.62
CA LYS A 277 -2.38 6.54 -2.28
C LYS A 277 -2.97 5.41 -1.41
N GLU A 278 -4.30 5.31 -1.31
CA GLU A 278 -4.95 4.23 -0.56
C GLU A 278 -4.62 2.86 -1.16
N TYR A 279 -4.66 2.73 -2.48
CA TYR A 279 -4.28 1.51 -3.20
C TYR A 279 -2.85 1.08 -2.84
N LYS A 280 -1.88 2.01 -2.86
CA LYS A 280 -0.51 1.69 -2.45
C LYS A 280 -0.47 1.14 -1.02
N SER A 281 -1.21 1.76 -0.10
CA SER A 281 -1.32 1.31 1.29
C SER A 281 -1.96 -0.08 1.40
N LEU A 282 -2.98 -0.38 0.58
CA LEU A 282 -3.61 -1.70 0.52
C LEU A 282 -2.67 -2.78 -0.07
N MET A 283 -1.70 -2.39 -0.91
CA MET A 283 -0.66 -3.26 -1.44
C MET A 283 0.53 -3.45 -0.49
N GLU A 284 0.56 -2.72 0.63
CA GLU A 284 1.53 -2.85 1.72
C GLU A 284 0.73 -3.11 3.02
N PRO A 285 0.09 -4.30 3.18
CA PRO A 285 -0.94 -4.53 4.20
C PRO A 285 -0.41 -4.41 5.62
N ILE A 286 0.88 -4.66 5.79
CA ILE A 286 1.64 -4.54 7.02
C ILE A 286 2.97 -3.86 6.72
N VAL A 287 3.39 -2.95 7.60
CA VAL A 287 4.65 -2.20 7.49
C VAL A 287 5.32 -2.17 8.85
N ILE A 288 6.61 -2.51 8.92
CA ILE A 288 7.42 -2.29 10.13
C ILE A 288 7.86 -0.83 10.14
N ASP A 289 7.31 -0.03 11.05
CA ASP A 289 7.55 1.41 11.15
C ASP A 289 8.88 1.72 11.85
N LYS A 290 9.16 0.98 12.92
CA LYS A 290 10.29 1.24 13.82
C LYS A 290 10.69 -0.04 14.55
N VAL A 291 11.98 -0.17 14.81
CA VAL A 291 12.55 -1.25 15.63
C VAL A 291 13.46 -0.61 16.66
N GLU A 292 13.26 -0.92 17.93
CA GLU A 292 14.02 -0.37 19.05
C GLU A 292 14.65 -1.48 19.88
N TRP A 293 15.84 -1.22 20.43
CA TRP A 293 16.53 -2.14 21.31
C TRP A 293 16.69 -1.53 22.71
N GLU A 294 16.06 -2.15 23.70
CA GLU A 294 16.24 -1.88 25.12
C GLU A 294 17.28 -2.86 25.67
N LYS A 295 18.43 -2.36 26.08
CA LYS A 295 19.46 -3.18 26.73
C LYS A 295 18.98 -3.73 28.08
N PRO A 296 19.44 -4.92 28.51
CA PRO A 296 19.19 -5.42 29.86
C PRO A 296 19.76 -4.46 30.91
N ASP A 297 18.99 -4.12 31.96
CA ASP A 297 19.51 -3.42 33.12
C ASP A 297 20.27 -4.40 34.04
N ARG A 298 21.56 -4.61 33.72
CA ARG A 298 22.46 -5.48 34.51
C ARG A 298 22.57 -5.03 35.96
N ALA A 299 22.42 -3.74 36.26
CA ALA A 299 22.47 -3.22 37.62
C ALA A 299 21.24 -3.66 38.44
N ARG A 300 20.13 -3.97 37.78
CA ARG A 300 18.93 -4.58 38.35
C ARG A 300 18.91 -6.11 38.29
N GLY A 301 19.97 -6.73 37.76
CA GLY A 301 20.07 -8.17 37.59
C GLY A 301 19.30 -8.72 36.39
N GLU A 302 18.88 -7.86 35.46
CA GLU A 302 18.21 -8.29 34.23
C GLU A 302 19.21 -9.01 33.31
N THR A 303 18.81 -10.15 32.76
CA THR A 303 19.63 -10.94 31.84
C THR A 303 19.24 -10.79 30.37
N THR A 304 18.05 -10.25 30.12
CA THR A 304 17.41 -10.17 28.81
C THR A 304 17.18 -8.71 28.42
N GLY A 305 17.54 -8.33 27.19
CA GLY A 305 17.08 -7.08 26.61
C GLY A 305 15.74 -7.27 25.89
N ASN A 306 15.19 -6.21 25.32
CA ASN A 306 13.94 -6.27 24.57
C ASN A 306 14.07 -5.58 23.22
N ILE A 307 13.58 -6.24 22.16
CA ILE A 307 13.31 -5.60 20.88
C ILE A 307 11.85 -5.13 20.90
N THR A 308 11.61 -3.86 20.60
CA THR A 308 10.26 -3.34 20.37
C THR A 308 10.09 -3.07 18.88
N ILE A 309 9.23 -3.85 18.23
CA ILE A 309 8.83 -3.67 16.83
C ILE A 309 7.54 -2.86 16.83
N THR A 310 7.57 -1.65 16.28
CA THR A 310 6.35 -0.89 15.98
C THR A 310 6.00 -1.11 14.52
N TYR A 311 4.76 -1.48 14.26
CA TYR A 311 4.28 -1.80 12.92
C TYR A 311 2.86 -1.25 12.71
N THR A 312 2.55 -0.92 11.46
CA THR A 312 1.22 -0.48 11.03
C THR A 312 0.57 -1.56 10.18
N ILE A 313 -0.64 -1.95 10.56
CA ILE A 313 -1.52 -2.74 9.70
C ILE A 313 -2.39 -1.77 8.91
N ASN A 314 -2.11 -1.67 7.62
CA ASN A 314 -2.85 -0.84 6.67
C ASN A 314 -4.11 -1.55 6.15
N ASP A 315 -4.08 -2.88 6.06
CA ASP A 315 -5.15 -3.67 5.49
C ASP A 315 -5.31 -5.06 6.12
N VAL A 316 -6.34 -5.22 6.93
CA VAL A 316 -6.77 -6.53 7.47
C VAL A 316 -7.65 -7.32 6.51
N ARG A 317 -7.99 -6.76 5.35
CA ARG A 317 -8.93 -7.35 4.38
C ARG A 317 -8.21 -8.03 3.21
N ILE A 318 -6.88 -8.08 3.24
CA ILE A 318 -6.06 -8.86 2.32
C ILE A 318 -6.35 -8.50 0.84
N PHE A 319 -6.56 -7.22 0.55
CA PHE A 319 -6.70 -6.75 -0.83
C PHE A 319 -5.46 -7.10 -1.67
N LYS A 320 -4.28 -7.17 -1.04
CA LYS A 320 -3.06 -7.70 -1.67
C LYS A 320 -3.20 -9.15 -2.14
N ALA A 321 -3.66 -10.09 -1.32
CA ALA A 321 -3.76 -11.47 -1.82
C ALA A 321 -4.91 -11.64 -2.82
N PHE A 322 -5.97 -10.82 -2.73
CA PHE A 322 -6.95 -10.74 -3.82
C PHE A 322 -6.29 -10.29 -5.13
N ALA A 323 -5.49 -9.22 -5.10
CA ALA A 323 -4.72 -8.75 -6.26
C ALA A 323 -3.77 -9.83 -6.80
N ASP A 324 -3.01 -10.50 -5.94
CA ASP A 324 -2.07 -11.55 -6.34
C ASP A 324 -2.81 -12.76 -6.96
N ALA A 325 -3.97 -13.14 -6.42
CA ALA A 325 -4.82 -14.19 -6.98
C ALA A 325 -5.42 -13.77 -8.33
N TRP A 326 -5.86 -12.52 -8.44
CA TRP A 326 -6.38 -11.94 -9.68
C TRP A 326 -5.30 -11.94 -10.78
N ASP A 327 -4.09 -11.48 -10.46
CA ASP A 327 -2.95 -11.50 -11.37
C ASP A 327 -2.57 -12.92 -11.82
N SER A 328 -2.68 -13.89 -10.91
CA SER A 328 -2.42 -15.30 -11.20
C SER A 328 -3.49 -15.91 -12.12
N ALA A 329 -4.76 -15.52 -11.97
CA ALA A 329 -5.85 -15.99 -12.81
C ALA A 329 -5.84 -15.34 -14.21
N ARG A 330 -5.27 -14.14 -14.33
CA ARG A 330 -5.32 -13.32 -15.53
C ARG A 330 -4.90 -14.02 -16.84
N PRO A 331 -3.78 -14.75 -16.95
CA PRO A 331 -3.43 -15.44 -18.20
C PRO A 331 -4.48 -16.47 -18.63
N THR A 332 -5.09 -17.15 -17.66
CA THR A 332 -6.18 -18.11 -17.88
C THR A 332 -7.44 -17.41 -18.39
N VAL A 333 -7.79 -16.24 -17.82
CA VAL A 333 -8.91 -15.43 -18.30
C VAL A 333 -8.70 -15.02 -19.76
N ILE A 334 -7.54 -14.42 -20.07
CA ILE A 334 -7.23 -13.93 -21.42
C ILE A 334 -7.28 -15.06 -22.45
N SER A 335 -6.60 -16.18 -22.18
CA SER A 335 -6.56 -17.33 -23.09
C SER A 335 -7.91 -18.03 -23.24
N SER A 336 -8.70 -18.11 -22.17
CA SER A 336 -10.08 -18.62 -22.22
C SER A 336 -10.95 -17.74 -23.12
N ILE A 337 -10.94 -16.41 -22.92
CA ILE A 337 -11.69 -15.47 -23.76
C ILE A 337 -11.28 -15.62 -25.23
N ALA A 338 -9.98 -15.58 -25.52
CA ALA A 338 -9.45 -15.70 -26.88
C ALA A 338 -9.88 -17.01 -27.55
N SER A 339 -9.80 -18.13 -26.83
CA SER A 339 -10.29 -19.43 -27.31
C SER A 339 -11.78 -19.39 -27.66
N ARG A 340 -12.61 -18.77 -26.82
CA ARG A 340 -14.06 -18.72 -27.03
C ARG A 340 -14.50 -17.82 -28.18
N ILE A 341 -13.94 -16.60 -28.26
CA ILE A 341 -14.27 -15.69 -29.36
C ILE A 341 -13.83 -16.30 -30.70
N ASN A 342 -12.68 -16.98 -30.73
CA ASN A 342 -12.22 -17.71 -31.91
C ASN A 342 -13.14 -18.87 -32.27
N GLY A 343 -13.55 -19.68 -31.29
CA GLY A 343 -14.49 -20.80 -31.51
C GLY A 343 -15.84 -20.32 -32.05
N LEU A 344 -16.40 -19.25 -31.47
CA LEU A 344 -17.69 -18.70 -31.89
C LEU A 344 -17.62 -18.13 -33.32
N VAL A 345 -16.56 -17.41 -33.69
CA VAL A 345 -16.41 -16.87 -35.05
C VAL A 345 -16.10 -17.96 -36.07
N ALA A 346 -15.30 -18.97 -35.71
CA ALA A 346 -14.93 -20.05 -36.64
C ALA A 346 -16.09 -21.00 -36.95
N ALA A 347 -17.01 -21.19 -36.00
CA ALA A 347 -18.07 -22.18 -36.11
C ALA A 347 -19.40 -21.69 -35.49
N PRO A 348 -19.98 -20.56 -35.97
CA PRO A 348 -21.05 -19.85 -35.27
C PRO A 348 -22.37 -20.64 -35.12
N THR A 349 -22.59 -21.65 -35.97
CA THR A 349 -23.79 -22.51 -35.92
C THR A 349 -23.62 -23.77 -35.08
N THR A 350 -22.39 -24.15 -34.73
CA THR A 350 -22.09 -25.41 -34.03
C THR A 350 -21.33 -25.21 -32.72
N TYR A 351 -20.63 -24.08 -32.57
CA TYR A 351 -19.99 -23.71 -31.32
C TYR A 351 -21.03 -23.22 -30.30
N THR A 352 -21.11 -23.90 -29.16
CA THR A 352 -21.98 -23.50 -28.05
C THR A 352 -21.13 -22.86 -26.96
N VAL A 353 -21.47 -21.62 -26.62
CA VAL A 353 -20.96 -20.97 -25.40
C VAL A 353 -21.62 -21.68 -24.23
N PRO A 354 -20.86 -22.19 -23.24
CA PRO A 354 -21.45 -22.93 -22.15
C PRO A 354 -22.30 -22.03 -21.25
N ASP A 355 -23.33 -22.60 -20.66
CA ASP A 355 -24.15 -21.94 -19.65
C ASP A 355 -23.54 -22.21 -18.27
N TRP A 356 -22.62 -21.34 -17.85
CA TRP A 356 -22.05 -21.38 -16.50
C TRP A 356 -22.71 -20.34 -15.62
N ASP A 357 -22.93 -20.73 -14.37
CA ASP A 357 -23.31 -19.82 -13.30
C ASP A 357 -22.05 -19.02 -12.90
N LEU A 358 -22.16 -17.69 -12.92
CA LEU A 358 -21.07 -16.78 -12.58
C LEU A 358 -20.49 -17.01 -11.17
N ASP A 359 -21.29 -17.50 -10.23
CA ASP A 359 -20.85 -17.81 -8.86
C ASP A 359 -20.04 -19.11 -8.77
N GLU A 360 -20.23 -20.01 -9.74
CA GLU A 360 -19.69 -21.38 -9.74
C GLU A 360 -18.53 -21.55 -10.73
N GLY A 361 -18.52 -20.75 -11.79
CA GLY A 361 -17.54 -20.82 -12.85
C GLY A 361 -17.50 -22.18 -13.58
N PRO A 362 -16.39 -22.47 -14.31
CA PRO A 362 -16.22 -23.72 -15.05
C PRO A 362 -16.19 -24.99 -14.18
N GLY A 363 -15.79 -24.84 -12.92
CA GLY A 363 -15.53 -25.94 -11.99
C GLY A 363 -16.79 -26.45 -11.28
N GLY A 364 -17.90 -25.73 -11.40
CA GLY A 364 -19.12 -25.99 -10.65
C GLY A 364 -19.05 -25.48 -9.21
N TYR A 365 -20.19 -25.55 -8.54
CA TYR A 365 -20.37 -25.06 -7.18
C TYR A 365 -19.45 -25.74 -6.16
N ASP A 366 -18.52 -24.99 -5.58
CA ASP A 366 -17.69 -25.45 -4.47
C ASP A 366 -18.31 -25.01 -3.13
N GLU A 367 -18.98 -25.94 -2.45
CA GLU A 367 -19.57 -25.72 -1.12
C GLU A 367 -18.55 -25.30 -0.06
N SER A 368 -17.26 -25.65 -0.23
CA SER A 368 -16.21 -25.24 0.70
C SER A 368 -15.99 -23.72 0.70
N ILE A 369 -16.34 -23.03 -0.40
CA ILE A 369 -16.33 -21.58 -0.52
C ILE A 369 -17.54 -20.95 0.20
N ARG A 370 -18.65 -21.70 0.34
CA ARG A 370 -19.85 -21.24 1.09
C ARG A 370 -19.80 -21.47 2.58
N ALA A 371 -18.85 -22.26 3.09
CA ALA A 371 -18.77 -22.56 4.51
C ALA A 371 -18.86 -21.23 5.28
N HIS A 372 -19.90 -21.08 6.08
CA HIS A 372 -20.35 -19.85 6.74
C HIS A 372 -19.31 -19.21 7.70
N THR A 373 -18.12 -19.79 7.77
CA THR A 373 -16.86 -19.13 8.16
C THR A 373 -16.37 -18.27 7.00
N TRP A 374 -16.99 -17.10 6.88
CA TRP A 374 -16.48 -15.93 6.19
C TRP A 374 -14.93 -15.90 6.13
N PRO A 375 -14.29 -15.85 4.94
CA PRO A 375 -12.89 -15.44 4.79
C PRO A 375 -12.75 -13.91 4.72
N GLY A 376 -13.85 -13.15 4.78
CA GLY A 376 -13.85 -11.68 4.66
C GLY A 376 -13.30 -10.94 5.88
N PHE A 377 -13.17 -11.66 6.98
CA PHE A 377 -12.00 -11.63 7.85
C PHE A 377 -11.55 -13.09 7.82
N PRO A 378 -10.39 -13.48 7.29
CA PRO A 378 -9.76 -14.65 7.89
C PRO A 378 -9.78 -14.36 9.40
N ASP A 379 -9.84 -15.35 10.26
CA ASP A 379 -9.35 -15.09 11.60
C ASP A 379 -7.85 -14.77 11.46
N ILE A 380 -7.50 -13.57 10.96
CA ILE A 380 -6.20 -12.91 11.04
C ILE A 380 -6.10 -12.48 12.50
N LYS A 381 -6.17 -13.50 13.34
CA LYS A 381 -5.94 -13.46 14.75
C LYS A 381 -4.60 -14.10 15.01
N ASP A 382 -3.74 -14.29 14.02
CA ASP A 382 -2.39 -14.76 14.24
C ASP A 382 -1.48 -14.01 13.27
N LEU A 383 -0.64 -13.15 13.84
CA LEU A 383 0.49 -12.56 13.15
C LEU A 383 1.66 -13.51 13.35
N LEU A 384 2.22 -14.07 12.28
CA LEU A 384 3.49 -14.76 12.39
C LEU A 384 4.62 -13.74 12.49
N VAL A 385 5.56 -14.02 13.38
CA VAL A 385 6.74 -13.20 13.60
C VAL A 385 7.93 -14.10 13.37
N HIS A 386 8.86 -13.61 12.56
CA HIS A 386 10.15 -14.21 12.35
C HIS A 386 11.21 -13.23 12.82
N VAL A 387 12.16 -13.74 13.61
CA VAL A 387 13.27 -12.95 14.14
C VAL A 387 14.54 -13.76 13.96
N ALA A 388 15.43 -13.26 13.11
CA ALA A 388 16.77 -13.78 12.94
C ALA A 388 17.76 -12.71 13.40
N ILE A 389 18.54 -13.02 14.43
CA ILE A 389 19.55 -12.11 14.99
C ILE A 389 20.89 -12.83 14.98
N VAL A 390 21.90 -12.16 14.46
CA VAL A 390 23.30 -12.61 14.53
C VAL A 390 24.16 -11.56 15.20
N ASP A 391 25.18 -12.01 15.90
CA ASP A 391 26.22 -11.13 16.42
C ASP A 391 27.17 -10.65 15.30
N LYS A 392 28.18 -9.85 15.65
CA LYS A 392 29.17 -9.34 14.69
C LYS A 392 30.00 -10.44 14.01
N LYS A 393 30.12 -11.61 14.62
CA LYS A 393 30.82 -12.77 14.06
C LYS A 393 29.92 -13.58 13.12
N GLY A 394 28.63 -13.26 13.06
CA GLY A 394 27.63 -14.01 12.33
C GLY A 394 27.09 -15.19 13.13
N ASP A 395 27.40 -15.28 14.43
CA ASP A 395 26.90 -16.34 15.29
C ASP A 395 25.45 -16.00 15.71
N PRO A 396 24.50 -16.95 15.59
CA PRO A 396 23.11 -16.70 15.94
C PRO A 396 22.91 -16.40 17.42
N VAL A 397 22.01 -15.44 17.71
CA VAL A 397 21.62 -15.04 19.07
C VAL A 397 20.31 -15.72 19.45
N VAL A 398 20.21 -16.22 20.68
CA VAL A 398 19.01 -16.88 21.18
C VAL A 398 17.92 -15.85 21.46
N VAL A 399 16.79 -16.00 20.79
CA VAL A 399 15.59 -15.18 21.00
C VAL A 399 14.63 -15.96 21.89
N THR A 400 14.05 -15.31 22.89
CA THR A 400 13.05 -15.96 23.75
C THR A 400 11.67 -15.51 23.30
N GLY A 401 10.71 -16.42 23.26
CA GLY A 401 9.36 -16.11 22.86
C GLY A 401 8.64 -15.17 23.82
N PRO A 402 7.50 -14.60 23.38
CA PRO A 402 6.67 -13.71 24.19
C PRO A 402 6.07 -14.38 25.43
N ASP A 403 6.11 -15.72 25.53
CA ASP A 403 5.78 -16.45 26.75
C ASP A 403 6.92 -16.45 27.79
N GLY A 404 8.10 -15.92 27.44
CA GLY A 404 9.30 -15.89 28.27
C GLY A 404 9.88 -17.28 28.60
N ILE A 405 9.38 -18.34 27.94
CA ILE A 405 9.66 -19.73 28.29
C ILE A 405 10.14 -20.52 27.06
N THR A 406 9.53 -20.29 25.90
CA THR A 406 9.88 -21.03 24.69
C THR A 406 11.02 -20.31 23.98
N ALA A 407 12.23 -20.88 24.02
CA ALA A 407 13.32 -20.42 23.18
C ALA A 407 12.89 -20.52 21.71
N TRP A 408 12.94 -19.41 20.99
CA TRP A 408 12.82 -19.41 19.54
C TRP A 408 14.14 -19.93 19.03
N GLU A 409 14.13 -21.06 18.32
CA GLU A 409 15.36 -21.53 17.72
C GLU A 409 15.89 -20.44 16.77
N PRO A 410 17.21 -20.15 16.79
CA PRO A 410 17.80 -19.14 15.92
C PRO A 410 17.74 -19.48 14.42
N THR A 411 16.99 -20.52 14.05
CA THR A 411 16.87 -21.10 12.72
C THR A 411 15.93 -20.31 11.80
N GLY A 412 15.29 -19.25 12.30
CA GLY A 412 14.39 -18.43 11.49
C GLY A 412 13.02 -19.08 11.29
N GLU A 413 12.50 -19.78 12.29
CA GLU A 413 11.15 -20.31 12.25
C GLU A 413 10.10 -19.21 12.49
N TRP A 414 8.95 -19.35 11.84
CA TRP A 414 7.80 -18.47 12.05
C TRP A 414 7.10 -18.83 13.36
N VAL A 415 6.90 -17.83 14.23
CA VAL A 415 6.22 -18.02 15.50
C VAL A 415 4.89 -17.27 15.51
N PRO A 416 3.78 -17.93 15.88
CA PRO A 416 2.50 -17.25 16.04
C PRO A 416 2.54 -16.26 17.21
N CYS A 417 2.22 -15.03 16.90
CA CYS A 417 1.98 -13.95 17.85
C CYS A 417 0.46 -13.68 17.88
N PRO A 418 -0.26 -14.18 18.90
CA PRO A 418 -1.69 -13.92 19.01
C PRO A 418 -1.92 -12.41 19.25
N PRO A 419 -2.75 -11.71 18.45
CA PRO A 419 -3.21 -10.38 18.73
C PRO A 419 -4.09 -10.46 19.97
N ALA A 420 -3.60 -9.90 21.07
CA ALA A 420 -4.38 -9.79 22.29
C ALA A 420 -5.52 -8.79 22.08
N GLU A 421 -6.72 -9.11 22.60
CA GLU A 421 -7.77 -8.12 22.76
C GLU A 421 -7.29 -6.98 23.70
N PRO A 422 -7.68 -5.72 23.44
CA PRO A 422 -7.12 -4.52 24.08
C PRO A 422 -7.27 -4.40 25.61
N GLN A 423 -7.75 -5.42 26.33
CA GLN A 423 -8.07 -5.33 27.75
C GLN A 423 -7.43 -6.38 28.67
N THR A 424 -6.75 -7.42 28.17
CA THR A 424 -6.38 -8.55 29.05
C THR A 424 -4.90 -8.87 29.23
N TRP A 425 -3.96 -8.21 28.54
CA TRP A 425 -2.52 -8.39 28.84
C TRP A 425 -1.75 -7.07 28.78
N GLY A 426 -1.07 -6.75 29.88
CA GLY A 426 -0.17 -5.61 29.99
C GLY A 426 1.21 -5.94 29.40
N GLN A 427 1.77 -4.98 28.67
CA GLN A 427 3.18 -4.83 28.26
C GLN A 427 3.66 -5.43 26.92
N TRP A 428 2.94 -6.33 26.24
CA TRP A 428 3.52 -7.06 25.09
C TRP A 428 2.96 -6.72 23.72
N ILE A 429 1.72 -6.22 23.63
CA ILE A 429 1.17 -5.59 22.42
C ILE A 429 0.39 -4.34 22.79
N GLY A 430 0.87 -3.16 22.36
CA GLY A 430 0.20 -1.88 22.59
C GLY A 430 -0.45 -1.38 21.31
N TRP A 431 -1.79 -1.23 21.30
CA TRP A 431 -2.48 -0.49 20.23
C TRP A 431 -2.55 0.98 20.61
N SER A 432 -1.80 1.85 19.94
CA SER A 432 -2.05 3.28 20.05
C SER A 432 -3.21 3.64 19.13
N LYS A 433 -4.39 3.82 19.71
CA LYS A 433 -5.51 4.45 19.00
C LYS A 433 -5.02 5.82 18.54
N GLN A 434 -4.90 6.05 17.23
CA GLN A 434 -4.68 7.40 16.72
C GLN A 434 -5.98 8.18 16.98
N GLU A 435 -6.06 8.86 18.12
CA GLU A 435 -7.09 9.86 18.35
C GLU A 435 -6.89 11.01 17.37
N GLY A 436 -7.68 11.02 16.29
CA GLY A 436 -7.81 12.21 15.43
C GLY A 436 -8.05 11.93 13.96
N THR A 437 -7.57 10.81 13.43
CA THR A 437 -7.81 10.42 12.04
C THR A 437 -9.00 9.46 12.02
N LYS A 438 -10.18 10.00 11.73
CA LYS A 438 -11.31 9.21 11.25
C LYS A 438 -10.96 8.61 9.89
N ALA A 439 -10.05 7.64 9.86
CA ALA A 439 -10.03 6.65 8.81
C ALA A 439 -11.32 5.84 9.02
N LYS A 440 -12.43 6.35 8.47
CA LYS A 440 -13.61 5.54 8.16
C LYS A 440 -13.20 4.57 7.03
N VAL A 441 -12.23 3.72 7.27
CA VAL A 441 -11.82 2.69 6.34
C VAL A 441 -12.51 1.43 6.82
N TRP A 442 -13.70 1.22 6.26
CA TRP A 442 -14.29 -0.09 6.05
C TRP A 442 -14.00 -1.16 7.13
N GLY A 443 -14.61 -1.03 8.31
CA GLY A 443 -14.98 -2.15 9.18
C GLY A 443 -13.89 -3.03 9.84
N GLY A 444 -12.61 -2.71 9.75
CA GLY A 444 -11.53 -3.36 10.52
C GLY A 444 -10.59 -2.33 11.15
N LEU A 445 -10.00 -2.60 12.32
CA LEU A 445 -9.09 -1.65 12.99
C LEU A 445 -7.72 -1.69 12.29
N ALA A 446 -7.55 -0.88 11.23
CA ALA A 446 -6.24 -0.47 10.77
C ALA A 446 -5.61 0.46 11.82
N GLY A 447 -4.32 0.33 12.05
CA GLY A 447 -3.65 1.10 13.08
C GLY A 447 -2.24 0.62 13.37
N GLN A 448 -1.58 1.39 14.24
CA GLN A 448 -0.25 1.09 14.72
C GLN A 448 -0.34 0.20 15.96
N ALA A 449 0.48 -0.85 15.96
CA ALA A 449 0.69 -1.76 17.06
C ALA A 449 2.19 -1.82 17.37
N SER A 450 2.52 -2.21 18.60
CA SER A 450 3.89 -2.58 18.96
C SER A 450 3.94 -4.02 19.43
N LEU A 451 5.04 -4.71 19.16
CA LEU A 451 5.36 -6.05 19.67
C LEU A 451 6.69 -5.95 20.41
N LYS A 452 6.70 -6.39 21.66
CA LYS A 452 7.93 -6.47 22.47
C LYS A 452 8.41 -7.92 22.51
N ILE A 453 9.67 -8.16 22.15
CA ILE A 453 10.29 -9.49 22.06
C ILE A 453 11.50 -9.53 22.99
N PRO A 454 11.50 -10.37 24.02
CA PRO A 454 12.66 -10.52 24.89
C PRO A 454 13.79 -11.25 24.15
N VAL A 455 15.01 -10.75 24.26
CA VAL A 455 16.20 -11.36 23.67
C VAL A 455 17.21 -11.64 24.76
N GLU A 456 17.59 -12.91 24.89
CA GLU A 456 18.64 -13.32 25.81
C GLU A 456 19.99 -13.08 25.13
N VAL A 457 20.65 -12.03 25.57
CA VAL A 457 21.88 -11.57 24.95
C VAL A 457 23.01 -11.74 25.98
N ASP A 458 23.83 -12.79 25.82
CA ASP A 458 25.11 -12.95 26.52
C ASP A 458 26.24 -12.18 25.81
N ILE A 459 25.91 -11.04 25.23
CA ILE A 459 26.84 -10.21 24.49
C ILE A 459 27.22 -9.07 25.42
N SER A 460 28.53 -8.90 25.62
CA SER A 460 29.07 -7.75 26.33
C SER A 460 28.46 -6.46 25.78
N ASP A 461 28.11 -5.51 26.64
CA ASP A 461 27.26 -4.31 26.44
C ASP A 461 27.54 -3.39 25.22
N ALA A 462 28.51 -3.72 24.36
CA ALA A 462 29.12 -2.84 23.36
C ALA A 462 28.99 -3.28 21.89
N GLU A 463 28.54 -4.51 21.57
CA GLU A 463 28.53 -4.95 20.16
C GLU A 463 27.16 -4.78 19.48
N PRO A 464 27.12 -4.17 18.27
CA PRO A 464 25.93 -4.13 17.45
C PRO A 464 25.56 -5.53 16.95
N LEU A 465 24.26 -5.82 16.96
CA LEU A 465 23.63 -7.03 16.44
C LEU A 465 23.08 -6.76 15.04
N VAL A 466 23.18 -7.70 14.12
CA VAL A 466 22.48 -7.62 12.83
C VAL A 466 21.20 -8.43 12.94
N ALA A 467 20.07 -7.85 12.54
CA ALA A 467 18.77 -8.48 12.67
C ALA A 467 17.94 -8.37 11.38
N GLU A 468 17.31 -9.48 11.03
CA GLU A 468 16.21 -9.58 10.09
C GLU A 468 14.93 -9.86 10.88
N LEU A 469 13.92 -9.02 10.69
CA LEU A 469 12.61 -9.13 11.33
C LEU A 469 11.56 -9.22 10.25
N LYS A 470 10.68 -10.21 10.34
CA LYS A 470 9.57 -10.37 9.41
C LYS A 470 8.26 -10.55 10.14
N LEU A 471 7.21 -9.92 9.61
CA LEU A 471 5.84 -10.04 10.10
C LEU A 471 4.97 -10.54 8.95
N GLU A 472 4.20 -11.60 9.16
CA GLU A 472 3.35 -12.18 8.13
C GLU A 472 1.97 -12.57 8.66
N PHE A 473 0.93 -12.34 7.88
CA PHE A 473 -0.39 -12.87 8.23
C PHE A 473 -0.48 -14.37 7.98
N ALA A 474 -1.12 -15.11 8.89
CA ALA A 474 -1.36 -16.53 8.72
C ALA A 474 -2.79 -16.96 9.03
N ASP A 475 -3.14 -18.12 8.50
CA ASP A 475 -4.42 -18.78 8.75
C ASP A 475 -4.47 -19.32 10.18
N ARG A 476 -5.53 -19.01 10.93
CA ARG A 476 -5.68 -19.46 12.32
C ARG A 476 -5.73 -20.98 12.48
N SER A 477 -6.25 -21.70 11.48
CA SER A 477 -6.53 -23.13 11.60
C SER A 477 -5.26 -23.97 11.49
N ASP A 478 -4.38 -23.62 10.57
CA ASP A 478 -3.17 -24.39 10.27
C ASP A 478 -1.86 -23.58 10.37
N LYS A 479 -1.96 -22.29 10.69
CA LYS A 479 -0.84 -21.34 10.79
C LYS A 479 -0.07 -21.18 9.49
N SER A 480 -0.69 -21.48 8.34
CA SER A 480 -0.05 -21.30 7.04
C SER A 480 0.05 -19.82 6.68
N PRO A 481 1.20 -19.37 6.13
CA PRO A 481 1.41 -17.99 5.71
C PRO A 481 0.56 -17.61 4.50
N TYR A 482 0.03 -16.38 4.48
CA TYR A 482 -0.74 -15.85 3.34
C TYR A 482 0.14 -15.23 2.23
N GLY A 483 1.46 -15.20 2.37
CA GLY A 483 2.38 -14.52 1.45
C GLY A 483 2.36 -12.99 1.59
N ILE A 484 1.88 -12.49 2.72
CA ILE A 484 1.77 -11.05 3.02
C ILE A 484 2.73 -10.72 4.13
N GLU A 485 3.91 -10.25 3.75
CA GLU A 485 5.05 -10.06 4.63
C GLU A 485 5.48 -8.59 4.69
N ALA A 486 5.85 -8.13 5.90
CA ALA A 486 6.71 -6.97 6.10
C ALA A 486 8.09 -7.44 6.54
N VAL A 487 9.14 -6.91 5.91
CA VAL A 487 10.54 -7.25 6.23
C VAL A 487 11.27 -6.01 6.69
N TRP A 488 12.03 -6.14 7.78
CA TRP A 488 12.99 -5.15 8.23
C TRP A 488 14.36 -5.80 8.38
N ASN A 489 15.39 -5.11 7.88
CA ASN A 489 16.78 -5.50 8.03
C ASN A 489 17.55 -4.32 8.62
N GLY A 490 18.31 -4.55 9.69
CA GLY A 490 19.10 -3.49 10.29
C GLY A 490 19.96 -3.95 11.46
N THR A 491 20.54 -2.96 12.14
CA THR A 491 21.45 -3.19 13.25
C THR A 491 20.79 -2.79 14.57
N LEU A 492 20.80 -3.67 15.56
CA LEU A 492 20.31 -3.41 16.93
C LEU A 492 21.51 -3.14 17.85
N GLY A 493 21.42 -2.17 18.75
CA GLY A 493 22.52 -1.80 19.64
C GLY A 493 22.79 -0.30 19.63
N PRO A 494 23.83 0.17 20.37
CA PRO A 494 24.22 1.57 20.26
C PRO A 494 24.62 1.86 18.82
N GLU A 495 23.96 2.83 18.18
CA GLU A 495 24.40 3.33 16.87
C GLU A 495 25.90 3.65 16.99
N GLU A 496 26.69 3.18 16.03
CA GLU A 496 28.07 3.66 15.94
C GLU A 496 28.00 5.17 15.75
N PRO A 497 28.75 5.96 16.55
CA PRO A 497 28.70 7.40 16.41
C PRO A 497 29.06 7.78 14.97
N GLU A 498 28.38 8.76 14.40
CA GLU A 498 28.71 9.30 13.09
C GLU A 498 29.98 10.18 13.17
N LEU A 499 30.22 10.79 14.34
CA LEU A 499 31.29 11.75 14.58
C LEU A 499 32.05 11.46 15.89
N SER A 500 33.38 11.37 15.81
CA SER A 500 34.29 11.37 16.97
C SER A 500 34.98 12.72 17.08
N ILE A 501 34.75 13.44 18.17
CA ILE A 501 35.43 14.72 18.46
C ILE A 501 36.49 14.50 19.55
N CYS A 502 37.76 14.76 19.24
CA CYS A 502 38.81 14.82 20.25
C CYS A 502 39.14 16.28 20.58
N PHE A 503 38.88 16.70 21.81
CA PHE A 503 39.36 18.00 22.31
C PHE A 503 40.80 17.85 22.79
N LEU A 504 41.70 18.67 22.26
CA LEU A 504 43.08 18.79 22.71
C LEU A 504 43.26 20.16 23.36
N VAL A 505 43.40 20.17 24.69
CA VAL A 505 43.44 21.41 25.48
C VAL A 505 44.83 21.67 26.03
N ASP A 506 45.34 22.86 25.74
CA ASP A 506 46.57 23.40 26.31
C ASP A 506 46.37 23.68 27.79
N CYS A 507 47.19 23.05 28.60
CA CYS A 507 47.26 23.19 30.04
C CYS A 507 48.64 23.73 30.46
N SER A 508 49.34 24.46 29.60
CA SER A 508 50.60 25.14 29.92
C SER A 508 50.39 26.29 30.92
N GLY A 509 51.48 26.82 31.47
CA GLY A 509 51.45 27.94 32.41
C GLY A 509 50.86 29.23 31.81
N SER A 510 51.03 29.46 30.51
CA SER A 510 50.49 30.64 29.81
C SER A 510 48.96 30.64 29.74
N MET A 511 48.34 29.45 29.84
CA MET A 511 46.89 29.25 29.92
C MET A 511 46.30 29.57 31.30
N GLY A 512 47.11 29.99 32.28
CA GLY A 512 46.64 30.37 33.61
C GLY A 512 45.56 31.45 33.62
N GLY A 513 44.73 31.45 34.67
CA GLY A 513 43.71 32.48 34.86
C GLY A 513 42.45 32.26 34.00
N SER A 514 42.05 33.27 33.22
CA SER A 514 40.81 33.23 32.44
C SER A 514 40.88 32.29 31.25
N LYS A 515 42.04 32.15 30.61
CA LYS A 515 42.22 31.35 29.39
C LYS A 515 41.83 29.88 29.57
N ILE A 516 42.33 29.22 30.62
CA ILE A 516 41.94 27.82 30.89
C ILE A 516 40.45 27.70 31.25
N ARG A 517 39.86 28.70 31.92
CA ARG A 517 38.40 28.70 32.22
C ARG A 517 37.57 28.85 30.95
N GLU A 518 38.00 29.70 30.02
CA GLU A 518 37.37 29.88 28.71
C GLU A 518 37.51 28.63 27.85
N ALA A 519 38.67 27.96 27.87
CA ALA A 519 38.86 26.68 27.19
C ALA A 519 37.93 25.58 27.74
N ILE A 520 37.81 25.47 29.08
CA ILE A 520 36.85 24.54 29.72
C ILE A 520 35.41 24.88 29.29
N ALA A 521 35.04 26.16 29.31
CA ALA A 521 33.70 26.60 28.89
C ALA A 521 33.42 26.24 27.41
N ALA A 522 34.40 26.44 26.52
CA ALA A 522 34.28 26.10 25.10
C ALA A 522 34.09 24.59 24.87
N VAL A 523 34.81 23.72 25.59
CA VAL A 523 34.60 22.27 25.55
C VAL A 523 33.17 21.93 25.98
N LYS A 524 32.71 22.46 27.13
CA LYS A 524 31.37 22.16 27.66
C LYS A 524 30.27 22.64 26.71
N GLN A 525 30.44 23.81 26.11
CA GLN A 525 29.50 24.36 25.13
C GLN A 525 29.47 23.53 23.84
N SER A 526 30.63 23.10 23.34
CA SER A 526 30.71 22.26 22.14
C SER A 526 30.04 20.91 22.36
N VAL A 527 30.26 20.27 23.51
CA VAL A 527 29.57 19.01 23.87
C VAL A 527 28.07 19.23 23.94
N ALA A 528 27.60 20.28 24.62
CA ALA A 528 26.17 20.56 24.71
C ALA A 528 25.53 20.81 23.33
N ALA A 529 26.24 21.49 22.43
CA ALA A 529 25.77 21.78 21.08
C ALA A 529 25.80 20.57 20.13
N THR A 530 26.58 19.54 20.45
CA THR A 530 26.73 18.34 19.62
C THR A 530 26.15 17.08 20.27
N ASN A 531 25.41 17.22 21.38
CA ASN A 531 24.79 16.09 22.08
C ASN A 531 23.50 15.62 21.36
N ASP A 532 23.70 15.10 20.16
CA ASP A 532 22.68 14.67 19.20
C ASP A 532 22.38 13.16 19.26
N GLY A 533 23.04 12.43 20.17
CA GLY A 533 22.95 10.97 20.26
C GLY A 533 23.76 10.23 19.19
N LYS A 534 24.54 10.95 18.38
CA LYS A 534 25.36 10.42 17.27
C LYS A 534 26.83 10.84 17.36
N THR A 535 27.16 11.75 18.26
CA THR A 535 28.53 12.22 18.50
C THR A 535 29.12 11.60 19.76
N GLU A 536 30.38 11.15 19.68
CA GLU A 536 31.20 10.83 20.86
C GLU A 536 32.35 11.82 21.02
N TRP A 537 32.76 12.07 22.26
CA TRP A 537 33.83 13.00 22.58
C TRP A 537 34.93 12.36 23.42
N ALA A 538 36.17 12.77 23.17
CA ALA A 538 37.32 12.52 24.04
C ALA A 538 37.97 13.83 24.46
N LEU A 539 38.68 13.81 25.59
CA LEU A 539 39.42 14.96 26.11
C LEU A 539 40.86 14.57 26.36
N VAL A 540 41.78 15.24 25.67
CA VAL A 540 43.23 15.13 25.81
C VAL A 540 43.74 16.47 26.31
N ARG A 541 44.67 16.43 27.27
CA ARG A 541 45.41 17.63 27.70
C ARG A 541 46.86 17.53 27.28
N PHE A 542 47.50 18.67 27.07
CA PHE A 542 48.96 18.76 26.95
C PHE A 542 49.53 19.89 27.79
N GLY A 543 50.74 19.73 28.29
CA GLY A 543 51.40 20.65 29.23
C GLY A 543 52.57 19.96 29.94
N ALA A 544 53.49 20.73 30.52
CA ALA A 544 54.67 20.20 31.21
C ALA A 544 55.46 19.17 30.37
N CYS A 545 55.64 19.47 29.07
CA CYS A 545 56.26 18.58 28.09
C CYS A 545 55.68 17.16 28.01
N ASN A 546 54.38 17.00 28.30
CA ASN A 546 53.62 15.76 28.17
C ASN A 546 52.23 15.98 27.54
N ALA A 547 51.60 14.89 27.10
CA ALA A 547 50.21 14.83 26.64
C ALA A 547 49.55 13.57 27.20
N SER A 548 48.31 13.69 27.69
CA SER A 548 47.59 12.60 28.35
C SER A 548 46.09 12.67 28.11
N VAL A 549 45.45 11.52 27.92
CA VAL A 549 43.99 11.39 27.85
C VAL A 549 43.39 11.63 29.24
N VAL A 550 42.48 12.61 29.34
CA VAL A 550 41.74 12.97 30.56
C VAL A 550 40.37 12.28 30.59
N CYS A 551 39.77 12.11 29.41
CA CYS A 551 38.52 11.36 29.22
C CYS A 551 38.62 10.56 27.92
N GLN A 552 38.34 9.26 28.00
CA GLN A 552 38.22 8.40 26.82
C GLN A 552 36.96 8.77 26.03
N PHE A 553 36.87 8.31 24.76
CA PHE A 553 35.68 8.51 23.95
C PHE A 553 34.41 8.06 24.67
N THR A 554 33.42 8.94 24.73
CA THR A 554 32.13 8.71 25.39
C THR A 554 31.04 9.51 24.70
N MET A 555 29.81 9.00 24.70
CA MET A 555 28.59 9.74 24.28
C MET A 555 27.86 10.32 25.50
N GLU A 556 28.39 10.13 26.71
CA GLU A 556 27.82 10.68 27.94
C GLU A 556 28.39 12.07 28.20
N ALA A 557 27.66 13.11 27.76
CA ALA A 557 28.05 14.51 27.91
C ALA A 557 28.51 14.87 29.34
N GLY A 558 27.81 14.37 30.37
CA GLY A 558 28.15 14.62 31.78
C GLY A 558 29.54 14.10 32.19
N LYS A 559 29.97 12.95 31.66
CA LYS A 559 31.31 12.38 31.95
C LYS A 559 32.42 13.26 31.38
N LEU A 560 32.27 13.75 30.14
CA LEU A 560 33.26 14.63 29.52
C LEU A 560 33.30 16.01 30.18
N GLN A 561 32.13 16.58 30.51
CA GLN A 561 32.04 17.88 31.19
C GLN A 561 32.71 17.84 32.57
N ALA A 562 32.50 16.78 33.35
CA ALA A 562 33.18 16.57 34.63
C ALA A 562 34.69 16.33 34.47
N ALA A 563 35.14 15.76 33.34
CA ALA A 563 36.54 15.65 33.02
C ALA A 563 37.17 17.01 32.68
N ALA A 564 36.47 17.87 31.94
CA ALA A 564 36.92 19.21 31.60
C ALA A 564 37.09 20.09 32.86
N ASP A 565 36.19 19.97 33.84
CA ASP A 565 36.27 20.72 35.10
C ASP A 565 37.53 20.41 35.93
N ARG A 566 38.27 19.34 35.60
CA ARG A 566 39.54 18.95 36.27
C ARG A 566 40.80 19.50 35.60
N LEU A 567 40.68 20.25 34.49
CA LEU A 567 41.82 20.82 33.80
C LEU A 567 42.42 21.99 34.61
N SER A 568 43.75 22.09 34.59
CA SER A 568 44.51 23.13 35.29
C SER A 568 45.76 23.49 34.51
N ALA A 569 46.10 24.78 34.47
CA ALA A 569 47.29 25.31 33.80
C ALA A 569 48.58 25.09 34.63
N SER A 570 49.59 24.46 34.03
CA SER A 570 50.92 24.22 34.59
C SER A 570 51.95 23.80 33.54
N GLY A 571 53.19 24.29 33.64
CA GLY A 571 54.34 23.80 32.87
C GLY A 571 54.43 24.32 31.44
N ASP A 572 55.33 23.73 30.65
CA ASP A 572 55.64 24.16 29.27
C ASP A 572 54.63 23.65 28.23
N THR A 573 54.76 24.09 26.98
CA THR A 573 53.81 23.93 25.86
C THR A 573 54.34 22.98 24.78
N PRO A 574 54.13 21.65 24.88
CA PRO A 574 54.56 20.66 23.88
C PRO A 574 53.54 20.52 22.74
N LEU A 575 53.31 21.59 21.98
CA LEU A 575 52.21 21.67 21.01
C LEU A 575 52.26 20.55 19.96
N THR A 576 53.39 20.38 19.29
CA THR A 576 53.54 19.39 18.20
C THR A 576 53.34 17.96 18.70
N TYR A 577 53.90 17.65 19.88
CA TYR A 577 53.74 16.34 20.53
C TYR A 577 52.29 16.09 20.97
N GLY A 578 51.62 17.13 21.49
CA GLY A 578 50.21 17.08 21.88
C GLY A 578 49.29 16.75 20.71
N ILE A 579 49.49 17.42 19.57
CA ILE A 579 48.70 17.17 18.35
C ILE A 579 48.94 15.74 17.85
N ALA A 580 50.21 15.30 17.74
CA ALA A 580 50.52 13.95 17.28
C ALA A 580 49.85 12.87 18.15
N LYS A 581 49.88 13.03 19.48
CA LYS A 581 49.22 12.10 20.42
C LYS A 581 47.69 12.12 20.32
N ALA A 582 47.09 13.30 20.12
CA ALA A 582 45.65 13.41 19.99
C ALA A 582 45.13 12.87 18.65
N VAL A 583 45.88 13.07 17.56
CA VAL A 583 45.56 12.47 16.25
C VAL A 583 45.67 10.96 16.32
N ASP A 584 46.77 10.41 16.84
CA ASP A 584 46.92 8.96 17.05
C ASP A 584 45.78 8.38 17.89
N TYR A 585 45.40 9.06 18.98
CA TYR A 585 44.28 8.65 19.82
C TYR A 585 42.92 8.72 19.09
N LEU A 586 42.65 9.81 18.36
CA LEU A 586 41.43 9.98 17.57
C LEU A 586 41.30 8.89 16.51
N VAL A 587 42.37 8.61 15.78
CA VAL A 587 42.40 7.61 14.70
C VAL A 587 42.28 6.18 15.23
N THR A 588 42.95 5.87 16.35
CA THR A 588 43.01 4.49 16.86
C THR A 588 41.86 4.13 17.81
N LYS A 589 41.18 5.13 18.40
CA LYS A 589 40.14 4.93 19.42
C LYS A 589 38.79 5.55 19.08
N GLY A 590 38.71 6.46 18.12
CA GLY A 590 37.43 6.99 17.64
C GLY A 590 36.66 5.91 16.87
N ARG A 591 35.35 5.85 17.09
CA ARG A 591 34.40 4.96 16.42
C ARG A 591 33.56 5.68 15.36
N GLY A 592 33.64 7.01 15.34
CA GLY A 592 33.06 7.92 14.37
C GLY A 592 33.42 7.56 12.92
N HIS A 593 32.44 7.60 12.01
CA HIS A 593 32.73 7.61 10.57
C HIS A 593 33.62 8.80 10.19
N THR A 594 33.42 9.94 10.88
CA THR A 594 34.25 11.13 10.76
C THR A 594 35.01 11.40 12.07
N GLY A 595 36.31 11.68 11.99
CA GLY A 595 37.12 12.16 13.11
C GLY A 595 37.33 13.67 13.04
N ARG A 596 37.16 14.38 14.16
CA ARG A 596 37.44 15.81 14.29
C ARG A 596 38.33 16.10 15.49
N LEU A 597 39.48 16.70 15.24
CA LEU A 597 40.34 17.25 16.30
C LEU A 597 40.02 18.73 16.51
N ILE A 598 39.75 19.13 17.75
CA ILE A 598 39.59 20.53 18.14
C ILE A 598 40.72 20.90 19.09
N LEU A 599 41.60 21.79 18.66
CA LEU A 599 42.74 22.28 19.43
C LEU A 599 42.38 23.60 20.12
N LEU A 600 42.58 23.68 21.43
CA LEU A 600 42.41 24.89 22.24
C LEU A 600 43.76 25.24 22.89
N ALA A 601 44.46 26.24 22.35
CA ALA A 601 45.80 26.64 22.79
C ALA A 601 46.01 28.15 22.66
N ASP A 602 46.92 28.73 23.46
CA ASP A 602 47.27 30.15 23.38
C ASP A 602 48.60 30.46 22.66
N GLY A 603 49.40 29.43 22.33
CA GLY A 603 50.47 29.51 21.33
C GLY A 603 51.88 29.11 21.81
N GLU A 604 52.80 29.18 20.83
CA GLU A 604 54.23 28.81 20.81
C GLU A 604 54.66 27.48 21.47
N ASP A 605 55.10 26.54 20.62
CA ASP A 605 55.78 25.32 21.05
C ASP A 605 57.15 25.64 21.65
N ASN A 606 57.32 25.40 22.96
CA ASN A 606 58.53 25.78 23.69
C ASN A 606 59.22 24.61 24.43
N CYS A 607 58.78 23.37 24.18
CA CYS A 607 59.37 22.17 24.78
C CYS A 607 60.58 21.62 24.00
N ARG A 608 61.77 22.18 24.26
CA ARG A 608 63.04 21.74 23.63
C ARG A 608 63.39 20.27 23.86
N GLU A 609 63.00 19.71 25.00
CA GLU A 609 63.34 18.33 25.41
C GLU A 609 62.62 17.24 24.58
N ARG A 610 61.58 17.61 23.83
CA ARG A 610 60.81 16.69 22.98
C ARG A 610 61.11 16.90 21.49
N GLY A 611 62.19 17.61 21.18
CA GLY A 611 62.58 17.93 19.80
C GLY A 611 61.73 19.03 19.20
N SER A 612 61.41 20.10 19.94
CA SER A 612 60.69 21.27 19.41
C SER A 612 61.36 21.74 18.13
N LYS A 613 60.69 21.50 17.01
CA LYS A 613 61.11 21.95 15.69
C LYS A 613 60.53 23.33 15.42
N GLY A 614 61.18 24.11 14.57
CA GLY A 614 60.61 25.39 14.14
C GLY A 614 59.25 25.19 13.44
N PRO A 615 58.40 26.22 13.34
CA PRO A 615 57.07 26.12 12.71
C PRO A 615 57.07 25.43 11.34
N ASP A 616 58.11 25.64 10.52
CA ASP A 616 58.26 25.05 9.19
C ASP A 616 58.50 23.54 9.21
N GLU A 617 59.28 23.04 10.18
CA GLU A 617 59.56 21.62 10.32
C GLU A 617 58.37 20.85 10.93
N ALA A 618 57.65 21.45 11.89
CA ALA A 618 56.41 20.88 12.42
C ALA A 618 55.37 20.71 11.31
N SER A 619 55.24 21.71 10.41
CA SER A 619 54.34 21.65 9.25
C SER A 619 54.66 20.51 8.26
N GLY A 620 55.94 20.14 8.12
CA GLY A 620 56.40 19.07 7.23
C GLY A 620 56.03 17.66 7.70
N GLU A 621 55.94 17.43 9.00
CA GLU A 621 55.58 16.13 9.59
C GLU A 621 54.06 15.91 9.69
N PHE A 622 53.25 16.98 9.72
CA PHE A 622 51.78 16.86 9.72
C PHE A 622 51.24 16.28 8.41
N ARG A 623 51.83 16.62 7.26
CA ARG A 623 51.36 16.16 5.94
C ARG A 623 51.26 14.64 5.77
N PRO A 624 52.26 13.83 6.11
CA PRO A 624 52.16 12.37 5.95
C PRO A 624 51.21 11.68 6.94
N MET A 625 50.95 12.25 8.13
CA MET A 625 50.04 11.64 9.12
C MET A 625 48.57 11.63 8.68
N PHE A 626 48.11 12.67 7.95
CA PHE A 626 46.74 12.73 7.42
C PHE A 626 46.53 11.94 6.11
N ILE A 627 47.62 11.52 5.44
CA ILE A 627 47.55 10.79 4.16
C ILE A 627 47.52 9.26 4.36
N HIS A 628 47.81 8.75 5.56
CA HIS A 628 47.96 7.30 5.81
C HIS A 628 46.95 6.68 6.79
N SER A 629 45.93 7.41 7.24
CA SER A 629 44.91 6.85 8.14
C SER A 629 43.48 7.23 7.74
N ARG A 630 42.89 6.37 6.89
CA ARG A 630 41.53 6.45 6.31
C ARG A 630 41.30 7.69 5.44
N ASP A 631 40.38 7.57 4.48
CA ASP A 631 40.01 8.62 3.52
C ASP A 631 39.48 9.87 4.26
N ILE A 632 40.37 10.75 4.71
CA ILE A 632 40.05 12.02 5.35
C ILE A 632 40.22 13.11 4.30
N ASP A 633 39.09 13.67 3.83
CA ASP A 633 39.07 14.85 2.99
C ASP A 633 39.55 16.07 3.78
N LEU A 634 40.74 16.57 3.44
CA LEU A 634 41.18 17.90 3.87
C LEU A 634 40.41 18.94 3.05
N LEU A 635 39.42 19.59 3.66
CA LEU A 635 38.73 20.74 3.04
C LEU A 635 39.76 21.77 2.55
N PRO A 636 39.53 22.40 1.37
CA PRO A 636 40.48 23.33 0.80
C PRO A 636 40.63 24.57 1.67
N THR A 637 41.88 24.98 1.84
CA THR A 637 42.29 26.23 2.49
C THR A 637 41.47 27.43 1.97
N LEU A 638 40.79 28.14 2.89
CA LEU A 638 40.18 29.43 2.57
C LEU A 638 41.25 30.42 2.08
N PRO A 639 40.98 31.23 1.04
CA PRO A 639 41.93 32.19 0.52
C PRO A 639 42.17 33.33 1.51
N ASN A 640 43.45 33.72 1.63
CA ASN A 640 43.95 34.89 2.36
C ASN A 640 43.08 36.14 2.12
N ILE A 641 42.46 36.65 3.17
CA ILE A 641 41.89 37.99 3.18
C ILE A 641 43.06 38.96 3.43
N GLY A 642 43.52 39.59 2.35
CA GLY A 642 44.53 40.65 2.40
C GLY A 642 44.02 41.86 3.16
N VAL A 643 44.81 42.32 4.14
CA VAL A 643 44.66 43.62 4.79
C VAL A 643 45.05 44.69 3.77
N SER A 644 44.09 45.44 3.23
CA SER A 644 44.35 46.68 2.50
C SER A 644 44.25 47.86 3.47
N GLY A 645 45.39 48.47 3.79
CA GLY A 645 45.44 49.80 4.36
C GLY A 645 44.95 50.83 3.33
N GLY A 646 44.10 51.75 3.79
CA GLY A 646 43.63 52.88 2.99
C GLY A 646 43.02 53.93 3.91
N ALA A 647 43.83 54.93 4.26
CA ALA A 647 43.38 56.12 4.95
C ALA A 647 42.45 56.96 4.06
N ARG A 648 41.24 57.25 4.56
CA ARG A 648 40.62 58.59 4.63
C ARG A 648 39.30 58.52 5.38
#